data_AF-A0AAD9GM40-F1
#
_entry.id   AF-A0AAD9GM40-F1
#
_cell.length_a   1.000
_cell.length_b   1.000
_cell.length_c   1.000
_cell.angle_alpha   90.00
_cell.angle_beta   90.00
_cell.angle_gamma   90.00
#
_symmetry.space_group_name_H-M   'P 1'
#
loop_
_entity.id
_entity.type
_entity.pdbx_description
1 polymer ?
#
loop_
_entity_poly.entity_id
_entity_poly.type
_entity_poly.pdbx_seq_one_letter_code
_entity_poly.pdbx_strand_id
1 'polypeptide(L)'
;MGLEEIAPGNTKRAKATAIAAFMRLLKAEGVTEDYVRVSIERDESGRCFVSVMDKFGMHLAFNEGKKGKPLARNTTMQYYRQAKIWLLDQFPQHRASLETRLLKMGKTLDSFCMKRDGGFVGKAPPCTKADLKRLLVYLYVNASCSSDYQDAGLLCLLWYLFGRASDLALLNKPNISIDAGNVLFVRFIRMKTSEEQSLSLFPGTEVETCPLLAMALALIMQLAPSPSVIDNLSDVHVQGAIALSPAVPLLDMLDHPTDTTELGGRTPAGSEKTPTIYAHINRVLDRIAVAPDVTVPLSSHSFWRGGAQHANVSGALTALWIFDPGAWNMSTTNKGYNYVFNTSKEDHKASKILSGHEANASVVLQNLAPFDSQTRARIASFQRQLFSTCHGLQTAQNNINEVVQDVLTATVVRHYPLLKDLNGEAPAIKWIETCVSEAGCSLAELIAWSSHLAQPEFPYDEHKSSSTQQPLQQPLPPSAEQQIINHQAAVINHFIEHVKLQDARMDALEAKLNNPTQATHKQKEPDTSTSDVSQAKKRQRRAAATHLHATSYAWYAHEPQLWRAPISRQQKSDAKLLVAYVKLFLGDGFMLNPTVADFRYQVMETGTRAEHAVLAFLEGHDISSRGSGAVLKHLRALHRAGALNARIQRHEQLLQTPAICDPAPVYTQNVLEQVKQ
;
A
#
# COMPACT_ATOMS: atom_id res chain seq x y z
N MET A 1 22.04 7.59 8.00
CA MET A 1 20.76 7.29 8.68
C MET A 1 20.70 5.79 8.85
N GLY A 2 20.56 5.32 10.09
CA GLY A 2 20.50 3.88 10.37
C GLY A 2 19.12 3.32 10.09
N LEU A 3 19.03 2.03 9.74
CA LEU A 3 17.77 1.30 9.53
C LEU A 3 16.77 1.43 10.70
N GLU A 4 17.26 1.76 11.90
CA GLU A 4 16.43 2.02 13.08
C GLU A 4 15.56 3.27 12.98
N GLU A 5 15.97 4.31 12.24
CA GLU A 5 15.23 5.57 12.18
C GLU A 5 13.92 5.43 11.38
N ILE A 6 13.90 4.50 10.42
CA ILE A 6 12.81 4.22 9.47
C ILE A 6 11.77 3.23 10.05
N ALA A 7 12.11 2.52 11.13
CA ALA A 7 11.22 1.51 11.70
C ALA A 7 9.97 2.14 12.35
N PRO A 8 8.75 1.61 12.10
CA PRO A 8 7.51 2.06 12.73
C PRO A 8 7.61 2.06 14.26
N GLY A 9 6.94 3.01 14.94
CA GLY A 9 7.04 3.14 16.42
C GLY A 9 6.67 1.86 17.20
N ASN A 10 5.78 1.04 16.65
CA ASN A 10 5.44 -0.27 17.19
C ASN A 10 6.59 -1.29 17.09
N THR A 11 7.38 -1.22 16.03
CA THR A 11 8.58 -2.06 15.82
C THR A 11 9.71 -1.62 16.76
N LYS A 12 9.90 -0.31 16.94
CA LYS A 12 10.85 0.26 17.92
C LYS A 12 10.54 -0.21 19.35
N ARG A 13 9.26 -0.18 19.75
CA ARG A 13 8.83 -0.67 21.07
C ARG A 13 9.02 -2.17 21.25
N ALA A 14 8.74 -2.97 20.22
CA ALA A 14 8.97 -4.41 20.25
C ALA A 14 10.47 -4.75 20.35
N LYS A 15 11.32 -4.04 19.60
CA LYS A 15 12.78 -4.16 19.67
C LYS A 15 13.29 -3.84 21.07
N ALA A 16 12.88 -2.71 21.64
CA ALA A 16 13.25 -2.33 23.01
C ALA A 16 12.82 -3.37 24.06
N THR A 17 11.63 -3.94 23.92
CA THR A 17 11.13 -4.98 24.83
C THR A 17 11.93 -6.28 24.72
N ALA A 18 12.31 -6.67 23.50
CA ALA A 18 13.14 -7.84 23.25
C ALA A 18 14.57 -7.66 23.80
N ILE A 19 15.18 -6.48 23.59
CA ILE A 19 16.49 -6.13 24.15
C ILE A 19 16.43 -6.16 25.68
N ALA A 20 15.37 -5.61 26.29
CA ALA A 20 15.20 -5.69 27.74
C ALA A 20 15.02 -7.13 28.25
N ALA A 21 14.48 -8.05 27.45
CA ALA A 21 14.44 -9.48 27.78
C ALA A 21 15.84 -10.12 27.68
N PHE A 22 16.62 -9.74 26.66
CA PHE A 22 18.00 -10.18 26.49
C PHE A 22 18.90 -9.71 27.64
N MET A 23 18.80 -8.44 28.04
CA MET A 23 19.55 -7.92 29.19
C MET A 23 19.17 -8.60 30.51
N ARG A 24 17.90 -9.02 30.66
CA ARG A 24 17.48 -9.82 31.82
C ARG A 24 18.13 -11.21 31.84
N LEU A 25 18.29 -11.86 30.69
CA LEU A 25 19.07 -13.09 30.60
C LEU A 25 20.51 -12.85 31.06
N LEU A 26 21.19 -11.84 30.50
CA LEU A 26 22.58 -11.56 30.85
C LEU A 26 22.76 -11.32 32.35
N LYS A 27 21.84 -10.56 32.96
CA LYS A 27 21.81 -10.34 34.40
C LYS A 27 21.60 -11.64 35.19
N ALA A 28 20.70 -12.52 34.75
CA ALA A 28 20.44 -13.81 35.40
C ALA A 28 21.65 -14.76 35.33
N GLU A 29 22.43 -14.66 34.26
CA GLU A 29 23.66 -15.44 34.04
C GLU A 29 24.90 -14.79 34.70
N GLY A 30 24.75 -13.62 35.33
CA GLY A 30 25.88 -12.89 35.93
C GLY A 30 26.88 -12.33 34.91
N VAL A 31 26.48 -12.17 33.64
CA VAL A 31 27.35 -11.73 32.55
C VAL A 31 26.99 -10.29 32.15
N THR A 32 28.00 -9.44 31.91
CA THR A 32 27.78 -8.07 31.43
C THR A 32 27.63 -8.01 29.91
N GLU A 33 26.91 -7.01 29.41
CA GLU A 33 26.79 -6.78 27.96
C GLU A 33 28.16 -6.61 27.30
N ASP A 34 29.05 -5.83 27.91
CA ASP A 34 30.39 -5.56 27.39
C ASP A 34 31.24 -6.83 27.27
N TYR A 35 31.13 -7.75 28.24
CA TYR A 35 31.82 -9.03 28.18
C TYR A 35 31.34 -9.88 27.01
N VAL A 36 30.02 -9.93 26.77
CA VAL A 36 29.44 -10.65 25.61
C VAL A 36 29.89 -10.02 24.31
N ARG A 37 29.90 -8.68 24.23
CA ARG A 37 30.33 -7.93 23.04
C ARG A 37 31.79 -8.25 22.69
N VAL A 38 32.70 -8.11 23.66
CA VAL A 38 34.13 -8.42 23.50
C VAL A 38 34.35 -9.89 23.14
N SER A 39 33.56 -10.80 23.70
CA SER A 39 33.66 -12.25 23.41
C SER A 39 33.22 -12.59 21.98
N ILE A 40 32.20 -11.89 21.45
CA ILE A 40 31.75 -12.05 20.07
C ILE A 40 32.75 -11.41 19.10
N GLU A 41 33.26 -10.21 19.40
CA GLU A 41 34.25 -9.52 18.55
C GLU A 41 35.54 -10.31 18.37
N ARG A 42 35.98 -11.02 19.40
CA ARG A 42 37.20 -11.84 19.37
C ARG A 42 36.99 -13.21 18.71
N ASP A 43 35.76 -13.62 18.47
CA ASP A 43 35.44 -14.93 17.89
C ASP A 43 35.04 -14.84 16.42
N GLU A 44 36.04 -14.89 15.55
CA GLU A 44 35.85 -14.90 14.09
C GLU A 44 34.96 -16.07 13.60
N SER A 45 34.91 -17.18 14.34
CA SER A 45 34.09 -18.35 13.99
C SER A 45 32.58 -18.17 14.26
N GLY A 46 32.20 -17.12 14.99
CA GLY A 46 30.83 -16.81 15.36
C GLY A 46 30.16 -17.85 16.27
N ARG A 47 30.94 -18.72 16.92
CA ARG A 47 30.44 -19.71 17.90
C ARG A 47 29.91 -19.02 19.15
N CYS A 48 30.58 -17.99 19.65
CA CYS A 48 30.15 -17.20 20.79
C CYS A 48 28.78 -16.56 20.52
N PHE A 49 28.59 -15.97 19.34
CA PHE A 49 27.31 -15.40 18.90
C PHE A 49 26.19 -16.46 18.93
N VAL A 50 26.47 -17.63 18.35
CA VAL A 50 25.51 -18.73 18.31
C VAL A 50 25.16 -19.22 19.71
N SER A 51 26.15 -19.42 20.58
CA SER A 51 25.90 -19.84 21.97
C SER A 51 25.05 -18.85 22.74
N VAL A 52 25.30 -17.54 22.58
CA VAL A 52 24.52 -16.48 23.21
C VAL A 52 23.06 -16.50 22.72
N MET A 53 22.85 -16.66 21.42
CA MET A 53 21.52 -16.77 20.85
C MET A 53 20.82 -18.07 21.24
N ASP A 54 21.53 -19.18 21.38
CA ASP A 54 20.98 -20.46 21.83
C ASP A 54 20.46 -20.34 23.26
N LYS A 55 21.30 -19.80 24.15
CA LYS A 55 20.96 -19.54 25.55
C LYS A 55 19.77 -18.59 25.66
N PHE A 56 19.69 -17.59 24.78
CA PHE A 56 18.52 -16.71 24.71
C PHE A 56 17.25 -17.41 24.19
N GLY A 57 17.37 -18.30 23.21
CA GLY A 57 16.27 -19.14 22.77
C GLY A 57 15.72 -20.01 23.90
N MET A 58 16.61 -20.70 24.63
CA MET A 58 16.25 -21.50 25.81
C MET A 58 15.61 -20.64 26.89
N HIS A 59 16.19 -19.49 27.19
CA HIS A 59 15.61 -18.56 28.16
C HIS A 59 14.18 -18.22 27.79
N LEU A 60 13.89 -17.82 26.54
CA LEU A 60 12.53 -17.49 26.12
C LEU A 60 11.57 -18.69 26.06
N ALA A 61 12.08 -19.90 25.87
CA ALA A 61 11.29 -21.12 25.84
C ALA A 61 10.76 -21.50 27.23
N PHE A 62 11.55 -21.23 28.27
CA PHE A 62 11.27 -21.61 29.66
C PHE A 62 10.93 -20.42 30.57
N ASN A 63 11.08 -19.16 30.12
CA ASN A 63 10.73 -18.01 30.95
C ASN A 63 9.21 -17.85 31.10
N GLU A 64 8.80 -17.53 32.33
CA GLU A 64 7.41 -17.28 32.68
C GLU A 64 7.09 -15.78 32.53
N GLY A 65 6.01 -15.46 31.82
CA GLY A 65 5.46 -14.11 31.72
C GLY A 65 4.84 -13.64 33.03
N LYS A 66 4.27 -12.42 33.03
CA LYS A 66 3.51 -11.90 34.18
C LYS A 66 2.37 -12.91 34.48
N LYS A 67 2.42 -13.58 35.64
CA LYS A 67 1.52 -14.65 36.15
C LYS A 67 2.02 -16.10 36.04
N GLY A 68 3.32 -16.37 35.86
CA GLY A 68 3.85 -17.75 35.95
C GLY A 68 3.52 -18.65 34.75
N LYS A 69 3.01 -18.07 33.65
CA LYS A 69 2.71 -18.81 32.42
C LYS A 69 3.85 -18.70 31.43
N PRO A 70 4.23 -19.76 30.70
CA PRO A 70 5.24 -19.67 29.66
C PRO A 70 4.89 -18.59 28.63
N LEU A 71 5.91 -17.89 28.13
CA LEU A 71 5.72 -16.91 27.04
C LEU A 71 5.03 -17.57 25.86
N ALA A 72 3.96 -16.95 25.35
CA ALA A 72 3.28 -17.45 24.15
C ALA A 72 4.26 -17.56 22.98
N ARG A 73 4.14 -18.61 22.15
CA ARG A 73 5.01 -18.86 20.98
C ARG A 73 5.35 -17.60 20.18
N ASN A 74 4.35 -16.78 19.86
CA ASN A 74 4.54 -15.55 19.10
C ASN A 74 5.47 -14.55 19.79
N THR A 75 5.32 -14.40 21.11
CA THR A 75 6.14 -13.49 21.90
C THR A 75 7.58 -13.99 21.96
N THR A 76 7.77 -15.30 22.15
CA THR A 76 9.08 -15.96 22.11
C THR A 76 9.76 -15.73 20.76
N MET A 77 9.09 -16.02 19.65
CA MET A 77 9.66 -15.85 18.31
C MET A 77 9.94 -14.39 17.96
N GLN A 78 9.06 -13.47 18.38
CA GLN A 78 9.27 -12.04 18.17
C GLN A 78 10.48 -11.51 18.94
N TYR A 79 10.65 -11.89 20.21
CA TYR A 79 11.79 -11.46 21.01
C TYR A 79 13.09 -12.04 20.47
N TYR A 80 13.09 -13.34 20.13
CA TYR A 80 14.23 -14.00 19.52
C TYR A 80 14.67 -13.30 18.23
N ARG A 81 13.72 -13.00 17.32
CA ARG A 81 13.99 -12.30 16.06
C ARG A 81 14.54 -10.89 16.28
N GLN A 82 13.95 -10.12 17.19
CA GLN A 82 14.39 -8.74 17.44
C GLN A 82 15.77 -8.68 18.10
N ALA A 83 16.08 -9.57 19.04
CA ALA A 83 17.40 -9.69 19.64
C ALA A 83 18.45 -10.15 18.61
N LYS A 84 18.10 -11.14 17.75
CA LYS A 84 18.95 -11.58 16.65
C LYS A 84 19.33 -10.44 15.71
N ILE A 85 18.33 -9.67 15.25
CA ILE A 85 18.56 -8.53 14.34
C ILE A 85 19.42 -7.48 15.04
N TRP A 86 19.08 -7.12 16.27
CA TRP A 86 19.86 -6.16 17.05
C TRP A 86 21.32 -6.58 17.22
N LEU A 87 21.58 -7.85 17.56
CA LEU A 87 22.94 -8.35 17.74
C LEU A 87 23.71 -8.44 16.42
N LEU A 88 23.06 -8.82 15.32
CA LEU A 88 23.65 -8.80 13.97
C LEU A 88 23.92 -7.38 13.46
N ASP A 89 23.13 -6.38 13.88
CA ASP A 89 23.41 -4.97 13.57
C ASP A 89 24.68 -4.48 14.28
N GLN A 90 25.03 -5.05 15.45
CA GLN A 90 26.27 -4.75 16.16
C GLN A 90 27.49 -5.45 15.53
N PHE A 91 27.29 -6.60 14.87
CA PHE A 91 28.36 -7.38 14.25
C PHE A 91 28.07 -7.77 12.79
N PRO A 92 28.09 -6.79 11.85
CA PRO A 92 27.77 -7.03 10.45
C PRO A 92 28.64 -8.11 9.78
N GLN A 93 29.89 -8.26 10.22
CA GLN A 93 30.85 -9.23 9.69
C GLN A 93 30.41 -10.70 9.85
N HIS A 94 29.55 -11.00 10.83
CA HIS A 94 29.06 -12.36 11.06
C HIS A 94 27.74 -12.67 10.35
N ARG A 95 27.10 -11.70 9.66
CA ARG A 95 25.78 -11.91 9.03
C ARG A 95 25.78 -13.07 8.04
N ALA A 96 26.67 -13.03 7.05
CA ALA A 96 26.68 -14.02 5.97
C ALA A 96 27.01 -15.44 6.47
N SER A 97 27.89 -15.57 7.46
CA SER A 97 28.35 -16.87 7.96
C SER A 97 27.38 -17.52 8.96
N LEU A 98 26.58 -16.73 9.69
CA LEU A 98 25.70 -17.24 10.75
C LEU A 98 24.24 -17.37 10.34
N GLU A 99 23.83 -16.80 9.20
CA GLU A 99 22.43 -16.73 8.78
C GLU A 99 21.74 -18.10 8.75
N THR A 100 22.33 -19.09 8.09
CA THR A 100 21.78 -20.45 8.00
C THR A 100 21.69 -21.15 9.36
N ARG A 101 22.69 -20.94 10.22
CA ARG A 101 22.74 -21.55 11.57
C ARG A 101 21.66 -20.95 12.48
N LEU A 102 21.55 -19.63 12.51
CA LEU A 102 20.55 -18.91 13.30
C LEU A 102 19.12 -19.19 12.80
N LEU A 103 18.95 -19.43 11.50
CA LEU A 103 17.67 -19.88 10.94
C LEU A 103 17.27 -21.27 11.47
N LYS A 104 18.21 -22.22 11.51
CA LYS A 104 17.97 -23.58 12.05
C LYS A 104 17.60 -23.53 13.54
N MET A 105 18.26 -22.67 14.31
CA MET A 105 17.96 -22.46 15.73
C MET A 105 16.58 -21.85 15.94
N GLY A 106 16.23 -20.82 15.16
CA GLY A 106 14.89 -20.23 15.18
C GLY A 106 13.79 -21.26 14.87
N LYS A 107 14.02 -22.15 13.88
CA LYS A 107 13.09 -23.26 13.57
C LYS A 107 12.94 -24.26 14.72
N THR A 108 14.05 -24.56 15.40
CA THR A 108 14.07 -25.50 16.53
C THR A 108 13.29 -24.93 17.72
N LEU A 109 13.52 -23.65 18.04
CA LEU A 109 12.78 -22.92 19.07
C LEU A 109 11.28 -22.83 18.74
N ASP A 110 10.93 -22.51 17.50
CA ASP A 110 9.55 -22.43 17.04
C ASP A 110 8.84 -23.79 17.16
N SER A 111 9.48 -24.87 16.71
CA SER A 111 8.95 -26.23 16.83
C SER A 111 8.75 -26.64 18.29
N PHE A 112 9.66 -26.24 19.18
CA PHE A 112 9.52 -26.49 20.61
C PHE A 112 8.29 -25.77 21.19
N CYS A 113 8.16 -24.46 20.91
CA CYS A 113 6.99 -23.69 21.34
C CYS A 113 5.68 -24.24 20.76
N MET A 114 5.68 -24.73 19.51
CA MET A 114 4.51 -25.38 18.90
C MET A 114 4.09 -26.66 19.63
N LYS A 115 5.06 -27.51 20.01
CA LYS A 115 4.77 -28.75 20.77
C LYS A 115 4.25 -28.44 22.17
N ARG A 116 4.81 -27.42 22.82
CA ARG A 116 4.42 -26.98 24.17
C ARG A 116 3.01 -26.38 24.22
N ASP A 117 2.61 -25.60 23.21
CA ASP A 117 1.34 -24.88 23.19
C ASP A 117 0.14 -25.75 22.72
N GLY A 118 0.33 -27.07 22.52
CA GLY A 118 -0.77 -28.04 22.46
C GLY A 118 -1.63 -28.08 21.19
N GLY A 119 -1.09 -27.86 19.98
CA GLY A 119 -1.89 -28.15 18.78
C GLY A 119 -1.25 -27.87 17.42
N PHE A 120 -1.20 -28.92 16.58
CA PHE A 120 -1.25 -28.75 15.13
C PHE A 120 -2.60 -28.15 14.76
N VAL A 121 -2.66 -26.85 14.45
CA VAL A 121 -3.76 -26.33 13.64
C VAL A 121 -3.62 -26.99 12.26
N GLY A 122 -4.57 -27.80 11.85
CA GLY A 122 -4.62 -28.39 10.51
C GLY A 122 -4.45 -27.27 9.48
N LYS A 123 -3.29 -27.24 8.81
CA LYS A 123 -3.01 -26.22 7.81
C LYS A 123 -3.61 -26.70 6.50
N ALA A 124 -4.44 -25.87 5.87
CA ALA A 124 -4.82 -26.10 4.49
C ALA A 124 -3.54 -26.31 3.65
N PRO A 125 -3.53 -27.29 2.73
CA PRO A 125 -2.39 -27.53 1.84
C PRO A 125 -2.10 -26.28 1.01
N PRO A 126 -0.83 -25.99 0.65
CA PRO A 126 -0.53 -24.90 -0.26
C PRO A 126 -1.05 -25.23 -1.66
N CYS A 127 -1.75 -24.28 -2.29
CA CYS A 127 -2.07 -24.36 -3.71
C CYS A 127 -0.75 -24.19 -4.49
N THR A 128 -0.34 -25.15 -5.29
CA THR A 128 0.85 -24.99 -6.15
C THR A 128 0.48 -24.26 -7.45
N LYS A 129 1.48 -23.75 -8.19
CA LYS A 129 1.23 -23.19 -9.53
C LYS A 129 0.60 -24.24 -10.47
N ALA A 130 0.98 -25.51 -10.32
CA ALA A 130 0.38 -26.62 -11.07
C ALA A 130 -1.09 -26.85 -10.68
N ASP A 131 -1.44 -26.75 -9.39
CA ASP A 131 -2.84 -26.84 -8.96
C ASP A 131 -3.66 -25.68 -9.52
N LEU A 132 -3.15 -24.45 -9.44
CA LEU A 132 -3.79 -23.28 -10.07
C LEU A 132 -4.04 -23.52 -11.57
N LYS A 133 -3.04 -24.03 -12.30
CA LYS A 133 -3.17 -24.36 -13.72
C LYS A 133 -4.31 -25.35 -13.96
N ARG A 134 -4.35 -26.46 -13.20
CA ARG A 134 -5.41 -27.47 -13.35
C ARG A 134 -6.81 -26.90 -13.09
N LEU A 135 -6.95 -26.07 -12.06
CA LEU A 135 -8.23 -25.41 -11.74
C LEU A 135 -8.68 -24.48 -12.87
N LEU A 136 -7.77 -23.66 -13.42
CA LEU A 136 -8.09 -22.73 -14.50
C LEU A 136 -8.36 -23.45 -15.83
N VAL A 137 -7.56 -24.46 -16.19
CA VAL A 137 -7.82 -25.32 -17.35
C VAL A 137 -9.18 -25.98 -17.24
N TYR A 138 -9.52 -26.54 -16.07
CA TYR A 138 -10.82 -27.17 -15.85
C TYR A 138 -11.96 -26.17 -16.06
N LEU A 139 -11.83 -24.93 -15.54
CA LEU A 139 -12.83 -23.88 -15.76
C LEU A 139 -12.95 -23.50 -17.24
N TYR A 140 -11.85 -23.35 -17.97
CA TYR A 140 -11.90 -23.00 -19.40
C TYR A 140 -12.48 -24.13 -20.27
N VAL A 141 -12.09 -25.37 -20.02
CA VAL A 141 -12.58 -26.54 -20.77
C VAL A 141 -14.06 -26.78 -20.51
N ASN A 142 -14.53 -26.62 -19.26
CA ASN A 142 -15.91 -26.91 -18.87
C ASN A 142 -16.79 -25.67 -18.77
N ALA A 143 -16.32 -24.52 -19.27
CA ALA A 143 -17.06 -23.26 -19.20
C ALA A 143 -18.42 -23.40 -19.91
N SER A 144 -19.49 -23.17 -19.16
CA SER A 144 -20.86 -23.24 -19.68
C SER A 144 -21.56 -21.89 -19.65
N CYS A 145 -21.06 -20.96 -18.83
CA CYS A 145 -21.66 -19.66 -18.63
C CYS A 145 -20.61 -18.58 -18.35
N SER A 146 -21.05 -17.32 -18.34
CA SER A 146 -20.22 -16.17 -17.98
C SER A 146 -19.52 -16.33 -16.63
N SER A 147 -20.22 -16.87 -15.62
CA SER A 147 -19.69 -16.97 -14.26
C SER A 147 -18.45 -17.85 -14.13
N ASP A 148 -18.25 -18.81 -15.04
CA ASP A 148 -17.05 -19.67 -15.03
C ASP A 148 -15.78 -18.86 -15.36
N TYR A 149 -15.88 -17.85 -16.22
CA TYR A 149 -14.78 -16.94 -16.54
C TYR A 149 -14.53 -15.92 -15.42
N GLN A 150 -15.59 -15.49 -14.73
CA GLN A 150 -15.46 -14.68 -13.51
C GLN A 150 -14.72 -15.47 -12.41
N ASP A 151 -15.07 -16.74 -12.21
CA ASP A 151 -14.41 -17.62 -11.25
C ASP A 151 -12.95 -17.87 -11.62
N ALA A 152 -12.65 -18.04 -12.91
CA ALA A 152 -11.27 -18.16 -13.39
C ALA A 152 -10.46 -16.87 -13.12
N GLY A 153 -11.03 -15.71 -13.42
CA GLY A 153 -10.45 -14.40 -13.09
C GLY A 153 -10.22 -14.23 -11.59
N LEU A 154 -11.20 -14.63 -10.77
CA LEU A 154 -11.15 -14.58 -9.31
C LEU A 154 -10.00 -15.44 -8.76
N LEU A 155 -9.91 -16.73 -9.14
CA LEU A 155 -8.87 -17.63 -8.65
C LEU A 155 -7.48 -17.22 -9.13
N CYS A 156 -7.38 -16.75 -10.38
CA CYS A 156 -6.12 -16.24 -10.92
C CYS A 156 -5.66 -15.00 -10.15
N LEU A 157 -6.49 -13.96 -9.98
CA LEU A 157 -6.09 -12.76 -9.24
C LEU A 157 -5.87 -13.03 -7.74
N LEU A 158 -6.57 -14.00 -7.17
CA LEU A 158 -6.35 -14.46 -5.79
C LEU A 158 -4.94 -15.02 -5.58
N TRP A 159 -4.34 -15.67 -6.59
CA TRP A 159 -2.94 -16.10 -6.56
C TRP A 159 -1.98 -14.91 -6.43
N TYR A 160 -2.19 -13.86 -7.24
CA TYR A 160 -1.35 -12.66 -7.25
C TYR A 160 -1.50 -11.80 -6.00
N LEU A 161 -2.67 -11.85 -5.37
CA LEU A 161 -2.92 -11.18 -4.10
C LEU A 161 -2.52 -12.02 -2.88
N PHE A 162 -1.88 -13.17 -3.07
CA PHE A 162 -1.56 -14.09 -1.97
C PHE A 162 -2.80 -14.41 -1.14
N GLY A 163 -3.90 -14.86 -1.76
CA GLY A 163 -5.10 -15.28 -1.04
C GLY A 163 -5.88 -14.16 -0.32
N ARG A 164 -5.56 -12.88 -0.55
CA ARG A 164 -6.27 -11.73 0.03
C ARG A 164 -7.59 -11.48 -0.71
N ALA A 165 -8.55 -12.37 -0.51
CA ALA A 165 -9.83 -12.33 -1.18
C ALA A 165 -10.58 -10.99 -0.96
N SER A 166 -10.55 -10.42 0.24
CA SER A 166 -11.26 -9.16 0.54
C SER A 166 -10.81 -7.97 -0.31
N ASP A 167 -9.57 -7.98 -0.80
CA ASP A 167 -9.04 -6.89 -1.65
C ASP A 167 -9.62 -6.99 -3.08
N LEU A 168 -10.07 -8.18 -3.52
CA LEU A 168 -10.74 -8.39 -4.82
C LEU A 168 -12.16 -7.83 -4.86
N ALA A 169 -12.84 -7.75 -3.72
CA ALA A 169 -14.21 -7.25 -3.64
C ALA A 169 -14.32 -5.74 -3.96
N LEU A 170 -13.20 -5.01 -3.93
CA LEU A 170 -13.13 -3.59 -4.27
C LEU A 170 -12.37 -3.32 -5.58
N LEU A 171 -12.16 -4.36 -6.38
CA LEU A 171 -11.41 -4.25 -7.62
C LEU A 171 -12.29 -3.70 -8.74
N ASN A 172 -12.15 -2.40 -8.99
CA ASN A 172 -12.93 -1.67 -9.99
C ASN A 172 -12.13 -1.36 -11.26
N LYS A 173 -12.81 -1.33 -12.41
CA LYS A 173 -12.25 -1.03 -13.74
C LYS A 173 -11.44 0.28 -13.80
N PRO A 174 -11.87 1.41 -13.19
CA PRO A 174 -11.11 2.66 -13.24
C PRO A 174 -9.76 2.60 -12.52
N ASN A 175 -9.52 1.56 -11.71
CA ASN A 175 -8.28 1.40 -10.97
C ASN A 175 -7.23 0.58 -11.75
N ILE A 176 -7.56 0.11 -12.96
CA ILE A 176 -6.61 -0.55 -13.85
C ILE A 176 -5.96 0.50 -14.75
N SER A 177 -4.63 0.50 -14.82
CA SER A 177 -3.86 1.40 -15.67
C SER A 177 -2.58 0.74 -16.16
N ILE A 178 -2.01 1.24 -17.25
CA ILE A 178 -0.64 0.89 -17.67
C ILE A 178 0.26 2.07 -17.37
N ASP A 179 1.43 1.81 -16.77
CA ASP A 179 2.40 2.86 -16.45
C ASP A 179 3.41 3.10 -17.60
N ALA A 180 4.32 4.05 -17.39
CA ALA A 180 5.38 4.38 -18.35
C ALA A 180 6.39 3.22 -18.55
N GLY A 181 6.48 2.28 -17.62
CA GLY A 181 7.28 1.07 -17.74
C GLY A 181 6.62 -0.04 -18.57
N ASN A 182 5.45 0.23 -19.18
CA ASN A 182 4.63 -0.74 -19.89
C ASN A 182 4.29 -1.94 -18.98
N VAL A 183 3.92 -1.65 -17.73
CA VAL A 183 3.45 -2.64 -16.74
C VAL A 183 1.98 -2.34 -16.41
N LEU A 184 1.17 -3.39 -16.32
CA LEU A 184 -0.24 -3.26 -15.96
C LEU A 184 -0.35 -3.21 -14.44
N PHE A 185 -0.95 -2.15 -13.93
CA PHE A 185 -1.16 -1.90 -12.52
C PHE A 185 -2.63 -1.94 -12.16
N VAL A 186 -2.89 -2.57 -11.03
CA VAL A 186 -4.18 -2.58 -10.37
C VAL A 186 -4.05 -1.84 -9.05
N ARG A 187 -4.75 -0.71 -8.91
CA ARG A 187 -4.84 0.02 -7.63
C ARG A 187 -6.06 -0.43 -6.83
N PHE A 188 -5.94 -0.53 -5.52
CA PHE A 188 -7.06 -0.87 -4.65
C PHE A 188 -6.84 -0.34 -3.24
N ILE A 189 -7.94 -0.08 -2.53
CA ILE A 189 -7.90 0.28 -1.12
C ILE A 189 -7.96 -1.01 -0.32
N ARG A 190 -6.94 -1.23 0.51
CA ARG A 190 -6.89 -2.39 1.39
C ARG A 190 -7.98 -2.27 2.46
N MET A 191 -8.95 -3.20 2.45
CA MET A 191 -10.09 -3.19 3.38
C MET A 191 -9.70 -3.13 4.86
N LYS A 192 -8.58 -3.77 5.24
CA LYS A 192 -8.16 -3.87 6.65
C LYS A 192 -7.40 -2.64 7.16
N THR A 193 -6.71 -1.91 6.29
CA THR A 193 -5.88 -0.75 6.68
C THR A 193 -6.38 0.57 6.13
N SER A 194 -7.32 0.53 5.19
CA SER A 194 -7.78 1.69 4.40
C SER A 194 -6.64 2.42 3.70
N GLU A 195 -5.53 1.71 3.41
CA GLU A 195 -4.39 2.22 2.67
C GLU A 195 -4.55 1.86 1.19
N GLU A 196 -4.23 2.80 0.31
CA GLU A 196 -4.08 2.52 -1.11
C GLU A 196 -2.87 1.62 -1.34
N GLN A 197 -3.07 0.57 -2.11
CA GLN A 197 -2.04 -0.37 -2.56
C GLN A 197 -2.15 -0.55 -4.06
N SER A 198 -1.06 -0.98 -4.68
CA SER A 198 -1.03 -1.37 -6.08
C SER A 198 -0.58 -2.83 -6.21
N LEU A 199 -0.91 -3.45 -7.33
CA LEU A 199 -0.43 -4.76 -7.74
C LEU A 199 -0.02 -4.67 -9.21
N SER A 200 1.22 -5.04 -9.51
CA SER A 200 1.70 -5.21 -10.88
C SER A 200 1.28 -6.56 -11.42
N LEU A 201 0.90 -6.61 -12.70
CA LEU A 201 0.58 -7.84 -13.42
C LEU A 201 1.39 -7.93 -14.71
N PHE A 202 2.04 -9.08 -14.89
CA PHE A 202 2.80 -9.40 -16.11
C PHE A 202 2.10 -10.53 -16.87
N PRO A 203 2.27 -10.63 -18.20
CA PRO A 203 1.79 -11.77 -18.98
C PRO A 203 2.37 -13.07 -18.42
N GLY A 204 1.54 -14.10 -18.31
CA GLY A 204 1.98 -15.43 -17.89
C GLY A 204 2.85 -16.09 -18.95
N THR A 205 3.82 -16.89 -18.52
CA THR A 205 4.53 -17.83 -19.41
C THR A 205 3.62 -18.95 -19.92
N GLU A 206 2.64 -19.33 -19.10
CA GLU A 206 1.58 -20.28 -19.44
C GLU A 206 0.27 -19.52 -19.67
N VAL A 207 -0.42 -19.85 -20.76
CA VAL A 207 -1.65 -19.16 -21.20
C VAL A 207 -2.76 -19.31 -20.17
N GLU A 208 -2.90 -20.50 -19.60
CA GLU A 208 -4.01 -20.87 -18.73
C GLU A 208 -3.91 -20.24 -17.36
N THR A 209 -2.72 -19.76 -16.97
CA THR A 209 -2.50 -19.03 -15.71
C THR A 209 -2.12 -17.58 -15.94
N CYS A 210 -2.27 -17.07 -17.17
CA CYS A 210 -1.97 -15.69 -17.52
C CYS A 210 -3.00 -14.74 -16.90
N PRO A 211 -2.59 -13.82 -16.01
CA PRO A 211 -3.54 -12.95 -15.30
C PRO A 211 -4.22 -11.95 -16.22
N LEU A 212 -3.53 -11.51 -17.28
CA LEU A 212 -4.10 -10.60 -18.28
C LEU A 212 -5.19 -11.31 -19.08
N LEU A 213 -4.96 -12.56 -19.47
CA LEU A 213 -5.96 -13.34 -20.19
C LEU A 213 -7.17 -13.66 -19.31
N ALA A 214 -6.94 -14.11 -18.07
CA ALA A 214 -8.02 -14.39 -17.13
C ALA A 214 -8.87 -13.15 -16.85
N MET A 215 -8.24 -11.98 -16.69
CA MET A 215 -8.92 -10.71 -16.53
C MET A 215 -9.69 -10.31 -17.79
N ALA A 216 -9.09 -10.43 -18.98
CA ALA A 216 -9.77 -10.12 -20.24
C ALA A 216 -11.01 -11.00 -20.44
N LEU A 217 -10.88 -12.32 -20.22
CA LEU A 217 -11.99 -13.25 -20.35
C LEU A 217 -13.11 -12.96 -19.35
N ALA A 218 -12.78 -12.59 -18.10
CA ALA A 218 -13.79 -12.14 -17.14
C ALA A 218 -14.51 -10.88 -17.66
N LEU A 219 -13.79 -9.90 -18.18
CA LEU A 219 -14.38 -8.64 -18.64
C LEU A 219 -15.29 -8.81 -19.87
N ILE A 220 -14.85 -9.53 -20.90
CA ILE A 220 -15.64 -9.71 -22.14
C ILE A 220 -16.89 -10.57 -21.90
N MET A 221 -16.89 -11.39 -20.84
CA MET A 221 -18.01 -12.27 -20.51
C MET A 221 -19.00 -11.62 -19.53
N GLN A 222 -18.79 -10.40 -19.06
CA GLN A 222 -19.76 -9.73 -18.17
C GLN A 222 -21.13 -9.61 -18.86
N LEU A 223 -22.20 -10.02 -18.18
CA LEU A 223 -23.56 -10.02 -18.75
C LEU A 223 -24.17 -8.62 -18.81
N ALA A 224 -23.66 -7.69 -17.99
CA ALA A 224 -24.12 -6.31 -17.94
C ALA A 224 -22.94 -5.38 -17.59
N PRO A 225 -23.02 -4.10 -17.98
CA PRO A 225 -22.06 -3.10 -17.52
C PRO A 225 -21.97 -3.03 -15.99
N SER A 226 -20.77 -3.29 -15.47
CA SER A 226 -20.46 -3.25 -14.05
C SER A 226 -19.21 -2.41 -13.78
N PRO A 227 -19.09 -1.70 -12.64
CA PRO A 227 -17.83 -1.05 -12.27
C PRO A 227 -16.76 -2.05 -11.83
N SER A 228 -17.15 -3.25 -11.41
CA SER A 228 -16.27 -4.30 -10.92
C SER A 228 -15.56 -5.03 -12.07
N VAL A 229 -14.33 -5.47 -11.84
CA VAL A 229 -13.61 -6.36 -12.77
C VAL A 229 -14.18 -7.77 -12.70
N ILE A 230 -14.55 -8.21 -11.49
CA ILE A 230 -15.21 -9.49 -11.22
C ILE A 230 -16.64 -9.19 -10.76
N ASP A 231 -17.64 -9.47 -11.59
CA ASP A 231 -19.04 -9.05 -11.37
C ASP A 231 -19.92 -10.10 -10.67
N ASN A 232 -19.40 -11.31 -10.45
CA ASN A 232 -20.11 -12.38 -9.74
C ASN A 232 -19.95 -12.33 -8.21
N LEU A 233 -19.27 -11.31 -7.69
CA LEU A 233 -19.11 -11.06 -6.26
C LEU A 233 -20.29 -10.21 -5.76
N SER A 234 -20.87 -10.58 -4.62
CA SER A 234 -21.94 -9.79 -4.00
C SER A 234 -21.43 -8.38 -3.65
N ASP A 235 -22.24 -7.36 -3.95
CA ASP A 235 -21.95 -5.98 -3.57
C ASP A 235 -21.68 -5.90 -2.05
N VAL A 236 -20.45 -5.50 -1.71
CA VAL A 236 -20.16 -5.10 -0.35
C VAL A 236 -20.96 -3.83 -0.12
N HIS A 237 -22.05 -3.91 0.66
CA HIS A 237 -22.71 -2.74 1.22
C HIS A 237 -21.69 -1.98 2.08
N VAL A 238 -20.94 -1.08 1.44
CA VAL A 238 -20.33 0.03 2.14
C VAL A 238 -21.53 0.83 2.63
N GLN A 239 -21.80 0.75 3.93
CA GLN A 239 -22.84 1.54 4.62
C GLN A 239 -22.87 2.93 3.97
N GLY A 240 -23.97 3.20 3.26
CA GLY A 240 -24.01 4.19 2.19
C GLY A 240 -23.32 5.50 2.56
N ALA A 241 -22.40 5.95 1.70
CA ALA A 241 -22.28 7.38 1.52
C ALA A 241 -23.70 7.85 1.18
N ILE A 242 -24.30 8.66 2.06
CA ILE A 242 -25.62 9.25 1.86
C ILE A 242 -25.59 9.87 0.47
N ALA A 243 -26.26 9.22 -0.49
CA ALA A 243 -26.49 9.79 -1.80
C ALA A 243 -27.50 10.91 -1.58
N LEU A 244 -27.01 12.12 -1.33
CA LEU A 244 -27.84 13.31 -1.37
C LEU A 244 -28.31 13.44 -2.81
N SER A 245 -29.59 13.13 -3.03
CA SER A 245 -30.26 13.38 -4.30
C SER A 245 -30.08 14.87 -4.69
N PRO A 246 -29.86 15.24 -5.96
CA PRO A 246 -29.52 16.60 -6.35
C PRO A 246 -30.65 17.63 -6.21
N ALA A 247 -31.82 17.23 -5.68
CA ALA A 247 -33.08 17.95 -5.88
C ALA A 247 -33.61 18.72 -4.66
N VAL A 248 -32.81 18.97 -3.61
CA VAL A 248 -33.23 19.86 -2.51
C VAL A 248 -32.10 20.86 -2.20
N PRO A 249 -32.31 22.18 -2.46
CA PRO A 249 -31.37 23.21 -2.04
C PRO A 249 -31.21 23.18 -0.52
N LEU A 250 -29.96 23.25 -0.06
CA LEU A 250 -29.56 23.13 1.34
C LEU A 250 -30.23 24.18 2.27
N LEU A 251 -30.84 25.21 1.70
CA LEU A 251 -31.53 26.29 2.40
C LEU A 251 -32.88 25.83 2.96
N ASP A 252 -33.66 25.05 2.20
CA ASP A 252 -35.01 24.61 2.60
C ASP A 252 -34.98 23.59 3.75
N MET A 253 -33.86 22.87 3.92
CA MET A 253 -33.65 21.96 5.06
C MET A 253 -33.28 22.67 6.36
N LEU A 254 -32.81 23.92 6.30
CA LEU A 254 -32.36 24.68 7.47
C LEU A 254 -33.48 25.47 8.14
N ASP A 255 -34.52 25.83 7.38
CA ASP A 255 -35.60 26.70 7.87
C ASP A 255 -36.73 25.95 8.59
N HIS A 256 -36.85 24.62 8.37
CA HIS A 256 -37.87 23.79 9.02
C HIS A 256 -37.30 22.45 9.50
N PRO A 257 -36.77 22.34 10.73
CA PRO A 257 -36.47 21.05 11.33
C PRO A 257 -37.80 20.36 11.66
N THR A 258 -38.20 19.38 10.85
CA THR A 258 -39.31 18.49 11.21
C THR A 258 -38.85 17.55 12.32
N ASP A 259 -39.48 17.69 13.49
CA ASP A 259 -39.45 16.69 14.56
C ASP A 259 -40.03 15.38 14.02
N THR A 260 -39.18 14.39 13.75
CA THR A 260 -39.62 13.00 13.63
C THR A 260 -39.39 12.29 14.96
N THR A 261 -40.47 12.31 15.74
CA THR A 261 -40.81 11.47 16.88
C THR A 261 -40.34 10.02 16.76
N GLU A 262 -39.91 9.47 17.90
CA GLU A 262 -39.65 8.05 18.15
C GLU A 262 -40.74 7.14 17.59
N LEU A 263 -40.33 5.99 17.01
CA LEU A 263 -41.11 4.76 17.08
C LEU A 263 -40.18 3.55 16.92
N GLY A 264 -39.90 2.92 18.06
CA GLY A 264 -39.39 1.56 18.09
C GLY A 264 -40.44 0.55 17.60
N GLY A 265 -39.97 -0.55 17.01
CA GLY A 265 -40.75 -1.72 16.65
C GLY A 265 -39.84 -2.92 16.47
N ARG A 266 -40.12 -4.00 17.20
CA ARG A 266 -39.26 -5.15 17.51
C ARG A 266 -39.50 -6.33 16.53
N THR A 267 -38.41 -6.92 16.00
CA THR A 267 -38.18 -8.36 15.63
C THR A 267 -39.08 -9.09 14.59
N PRO A 268 -38.64 -10.17 13.88
CA PRO A 268 -37.93 -11.34 14.44
C PRO A 268 -36.70 -11.86 13.68
N ALA A 269 -36.06 -12.81 14.35
CA ALA A 269 -34.87 -13.56 14.00
C ALA A 269 -34.87 -14.15 12.59
N GLY A 270 -33.70 -14.05 11.96
CA GLY A 270 -33.39 -14.65 10.66
C GLY A 270 -32.33 -13.81 9.95
N SER A 271 -31.14 -13.64 10.55
CA SER A 271 -30.04 -13.06 9.78
C SER A 271 -29.60 -14.08 8.74
N GLU A 272 -30.13 -13.97 7.53
CA GLU A 272 -29.44 -14.48 6.35
C GLU A 272 -28.06 -13.83 6.34
N LYS A 273 -27.04 -14.61 6.73
CA LYS A 273 -25.66 -14.18 6.67
C LYS A 273 -25.33 -14.00 5.19
N THR A 274 -25.20 -12.76 4.74
CA THR A 274 -24.66 -12.45 3.41
C THR A 274 -23.36 -13.26 3.23
N PRO A 275 -23.27 -14.13 2.21
CA PRO A 275 -22.13 -15.01 2.05
C PRO A 275 -20.86 -14.17 1.88
N THR A 276 -19.84 -14.45 2.69
CA THR A 276 -18.56 -13.75 2.59
C THR A 276 -17.84 -14.15 1.30
N ILE A 277 -16.95 -13.31 0.78
CA ILE A 277 -16.12 -13.65 -0.39
C ILE A 277 -15.34 -14.97 -0.22
N TYR A 278 -14.94 -15.29 1.01
CA TYR A 278 -14.30 -16.56 1.34
C TYR A 278 -15.25 -17.75 1.19
N ALA A 279 -16.52 -17.59 1.56
CA ALA A 279 -17.53 -18.61 1.34
C ALA A 279 -17.80 -18.82 -0.15
N HIS A 280 -17.81 -17.75 -0.95
CA HIS A 280 -17.93 -17.86 -2.40
C HIS A 280 -16.73 -18.60 -3.02
N ILE A 281 -15.50 -18.22 -2.68
CA ILE A 281 -14.28 -18.91 -3.15
C ILE A 281 -14.30 -20.40 -2.77
N ASN A 282 -14.67 -20.74 -1.54
CA ASN A 282 -14.72 -22.15 -1.14
C ASN A 282 -15.82 -22.91 -1.90
N ARG A 283 -16.98 -22.30 -2.18
CA ARG A 283 -18.00 -22.92 -3.05
C ARG A 283 -17.49 -23.15 -4.47
N VAL A 284 -16.75 -22.20 -5.04
CA VAL A 284 -16.11 -22.36 -6.35
C VAL A 284 -15.13 -23.54 -6.29
N LEU A 285 -14.26 -23.59 -5.28
CA LEU A 285 -13.30 -24.67 -5.10
C LEU A 285 -13.96 -26.03 -4.89
N ASP A 286 -15.03 -26.11 -4.10
CA ASP A 286 -15.80 -27.35 -3.91
C ASP A 286 -16.45 -27.80 -5.23
N ARG A 287 -16.97 -26.87 -6.03
CA ARG A 287 -17.56 -27.14 -7.35
C ARG A 287 -16.54 -27.71 -8.34
N ILE A 288 -15.31 -27.20 -8.31
CA ILE A 288 -14.25 -27.59 -9.25
C ILE A 288 -13.23 -28.58 -8.64
N ALA A 289 -13.46 -29.08 -7.43
CA ALA A 289 -12.58 -30.04 -6.75
C ALA A 289 -12.47 -31.37 -7.51
N VAL A 290 -13.40 -31.65 -8.42
CA VAL A 290 -13.38 -32.79 -9.36
C VAL A 290 -12.37 -32.61 -10.50
N ALA A 291 -11.69 -31.46 -10.60
CA ALA A 291 -10.66 -31.24 -11.60
C ALA A 291 -9.59 -32.35 -11.52
N PRO A 292 -9.21 -32.96 -12.67
CA PRO A 292 -8.23 -34.05 -12.69
C PRO A 292 -6.95 -33.67 -11.95
N ASP A 293 -6.42 -34.60 -11.16
CA ASP A 293 -5.12 -34.51 -10.48
C ASP A 293 -4.95 -33.42 -9.39
N VAL A 294 -6.01 -32.75 -8.95
CA VAL A 294 -5.99 -31.96 -7.71
C VAL A 294 -6.18 -32.91 -6.52
N THR A 295 -5.08 -33.47 -6.04
CA THR A 295 -5.09 -34.56 -5.05
C THR A 295 -5.34 -34.12 -3.60
N VAL A 296 -5.36 -32.81 -3.32
CA VAL A 296 -5.47 -32.28 -1.96
C VAL A 296 -6.62 -31.26 -1.87
N PRO A 297 -7.50 -31.33 -0.84
CA PRO A 297 -8.60 -30.39 -0.70
C PRO A 297 -8.08 -28.96 -0.48
N LEU A 298 -8.27 -28.11 -1.49
CA LEU A 298 -7.90 -26.70 -1.46
C LEU A 298 -9.01 -25.87 -0.82
N SER A 299 -8.62 -24.77 -0.19
CA SER A 299 -9.53 -23.75 0.33
C SER A 299 -9.01 -22.37 -0.03
N SER A 300 -9.77 -21.32 0.25
CA SER A 300 -9.30 -19.93 0.12
C SER A 300 -7.96 -19.68 0.84
N HIS A 301 -7.69 -20.40 1.94
CA HIS A 301 -6.42 -20.32 2.69
C HIS A 301 -5.23 -21.00 1.98
N SER A 302 -5.50 -21.91 1.04
CA SER A 302 -4.47 -22.60 0.25
C SER A 302 -3.74 -21.67 -0.71
N PHE A 303 -4.45 -20.73 -1.33
CA PHE A 303 -3.89 -19.73 -2.26
C PHE A 303 -2.93 -18.78 -1.56
N TRP A 304 -3.25 -18.40 -0.33
CA TRP A 304 -2.37 -17.56 0.49
C TRP A 304 -1.02 -18.25 0.76
N ARG A 305 -1.04 -19.54 1.13
CA ARG A 305 0.20 -20.30 1.32
C ARG A 305 0.93 -20.57 0.00
N GLY A 306 0.16 -20.84 -1.05
CA GLY A 306 0.63 -21.20 -2.37
C GLY A 306 1.49 -20.15 -3.04
N GLY A 307 0.89 -18.99 -3.34
CA GLY A 307 1.59 -17.90 -4.03
C GLY A 307 2.79 -17.40 -3.23
N ALA A 308 2.64 -17.37 -1.89
CA ALA A 308 3.71 -17.02 -0.96
C ALA A 308 4.91 -17.96 -1.07
N GLN A 309 4.68 -19.27 -0.99
CA GLN A 309 5.72 -20.27 -1.10
C GLN A 309 6.39 -20.22 -2.48
N HIS A 310 5.59 -20.09 -3.55
CA HIS A 310 6.09 -20.02 -4.93
C HIS A 310 7.03 -18.83 -5.14
N ALA A 311 6.66 -17.64 -4.69
CA ALA A 311 7.52 -16.46 -4.80
C ALA A 311 8.80 -16.60 -3.96
N ASN A 312 8.69 -17.15 -2.74
CA ASN A 312 9.81 -17.29 -1.80
C ASN A 312 10.88 -18.32 -2.22
N VAL A 313 10.63 -19.17 -3.22
CA VAL A 313 11.67 -20.07 -3.78
C VAL A 313 12.77 -19.26 -4.46
N SER A 314 12.47 -18.05 -4.96
CA SER A 314 13.46 -17.19 -5.62
C SER A 314 14.34 -16.45 -4.62
N GLY A 315 15.65 -16.69 -4.68
CA GLY A 315 16.65 -15.95 -3.90
C GLY A 315 16.83 -14.49 -4.33
N ALA A 316 16.23 -14.07 -5.44
CA ALA A 316 16.32 -12.71 -5.98
C ALA A 316 15.39 -11.70 -5.28
N LEU A 317 14.45 -12.18 -4.46
CA LEU A 317 13.60 -11.33 -3.63
C LEU A 317 14.38 -10.94 -2.36
N THR A 318 14.73 -9.66 -2.25
CA THR A 318 15.27 -9.01 -1.04
C THR A 318 14.35 -9.18 0.17
N ALA A 319 13.08 -9.48 -0.09
CA ALA A 319 12.05 -9.72 0.88
C ALA A 319 11.91 -11.22 1.25
N LEU A 320 13.02 -11.87 1.64
CA LEU A 320 13.05 -13.17 2.36
C LEU A 320 12.15 -13.21 3.63
N TRP A 321 11.54 -12.09 3.98
CA TRP A 321 10.55 -11.91 5.04
C TRP A 321 9.09 -12.02 4.60
N ILE A 322 8.79 -12.10 3.29
CA ILE A 322 7.42 -11.93 2.79
C ILE A 322 6.45 -12.96 3.36
N PHE A 323 6.85 -14.20 3.68
CA PHE A 323 6.01 -15.08 4.50
C PHE A 323 6.86 -16.08 5.29
N ASP A 324 6.78 -16.05 6.63
CA ASP A 324 7.24 -17.15 7.48
C ASP A 324 6.60 -18.46 6.97
N PRO A 325 7.37 -19.41 6.42
CA PRO A 325 6.82 -20.63 5.86
C PRO A 325 6.29 -21.49 7.01
N GLY A 326 4.98 -21.42 7.24
CA GLY A 326 4.27 -22.38 8.08
C GLY A 326 3.80 -21.89 9.45
N ALA A 327 3.72 -20.61 9.75
CA ALA A 327 3.19 -20.18 11.05
C ALA A 327 2.33 -18.94 10.91
N TRP A 328 1.01 -19.09 10.99
CA TRP A 328 0.16 -17.90 11.11
C TRP A 328 -0.76 -17.94 12.31
N ASN A 329 -0.62 -16.88 13.10
CA ASN A 329 -1.52 -16.44 14.15
C ASN A 329 -2.12 -15.10 13.67
N MET A 330 -3.46 -15.02 13.70
CA MET A 330 -4.28 -13.90 13.21
C MET A 330 -4.01 -12.53 13.85
N SER A 331 -3.20 -12.44 14.92
CA SER A 331 -2.90 -11.17 15.61
C SER A 331 -1.75 -10.36 15.01
N THR A 332 -0.92 -10.95 14.13
CA THR A 332 0.25 -10.28 13.51
C THR A 332 0.02 -9.78 12.08
N THR A 333 -1.19 -9.99 11.54
CA THR A 333 -1.63 -9.57 10.21
C THR A 333 -1.56 -8.04 9.97
N ASN A 334 -1.28 -7.23 10.99
CA ASN A 334 -1.13 -5.77 10.86
C ASN A 334 0.31 -5.24 10.90
N LYS A 335 1.35 -6.09 11.02
CA LYS A 335 2.75 -5.57 11.11
C LYS A 335 3.72 -6.10 10.07
N GLY A 336 3.42 -7.23 9.41
CA GLY A 336 4.21 -7.75 8.28
C GLY A 336 3.74 -7.24 6.91
N TYR A 337 2.51 -6.72 6.82
CA TYR A 337 1.90 -6.31 5.54
C TYR A 337 2.13 -4.85 5.14
N ASN A 338 2.83 -4.07 5.96
CA ASN A 338 3.10 -2.66 5.64
C ASN A 338 4.11 -2.49 4.49
N TYR A 339 4.53 -3.58 3.82
CA TYR A 339 5.55 -3.59 2.78
C TYR A 339 5.20 -4.45 1.57
N VAL A 340 3.93 -4.53 1.20
CA VAL A 340 3.55 -5.18 -0.07
C VAL A 340 3.20 -4.08 -1.08
N PHE A 341 4.25 -3.38 -1.52
CA PHE A 341 4.29 -2.44 -2.67
C PHE A 341 4.16 -0.94 -2.34
N ASN A 342 5.18 -0.41 -1.65
CA ASN A 342 5.61 0.98 -1.83
C ASN A 342 7.07 1.05 -2.34
N THR A 343 7.49 0.05 -3.13
CA THR A 343 8.63 0.09 -4.04
C THR A 343 8.26 -0.78 -5.26
N SER A 344 8.11 -0.19 -6.45
CA SER A 344 7.66 -0.88 -7.67
C SER A 344 8.59 -2.01 -8.10
N LYS A 345 9.88 -1.92 -7.77
CA LYS A 345 10.93 -2.90 -8.15
C LYS A 345 10.70 -4.29 -7.55
N GLU A 346 10.34 -4.39 -6.27
CA GLU A 346 10.06 -5.68 -5.61
C GLU A 346 8.72 -6.27 -6.05
N ASP A 347 7.71 -5.43 -6.28
CA ASP A 347 6.44 -5.86 -6.88
C ASP A 347 6.65 -6.50 -8.23
N HIS A 348 7.42 -5.84 -9.09
CA HIS A 348 7.71 -6.35 -10.41
C HIS A 348 8.37 -7.73 -10.34
N LYS A 349 9.34 -7.90 -9.44
CA LYS A 349 10.01 -9.19 -9.24
C LYS A 349 9.03 -10.26 -8.77
N ALA A 350 8.22 -9.98 -7.76
CA ALA A 350 7.25 -10.95 -7.22
C ALA A 350 6.22 -11.33 -8.28
N SER A 351 5.64 -10.36 -8.98
CA SER A 351 4.64 -10.59 -10.03
C SER A 351 5.21 -11.36 -11.23
N LYS A 352 6.46 -11.10 -11.63
CA LYS A 352 7.17 -11.89 -12.66
C LYS A 352 7.32 -13.35 -12.23
N ILE A 353 7.78 -13.62 -11.00
CA ILE A 353 7.91 -14.99 -10.47
C ILE A 353 6.57 -15.72 -10.43
N LEU A 354 5.50 -15.05 -9.98
CA LEU A 354 4.15 -15.61 -9.94
C LEU A 354 3.59 -15.92 -11.35
N SER A 355 4.05 -15.17 -12.36
CA SER A 355 3.74 -15.35 -13.78
C SER A 355 4.64 -16.39 -14.47
N GLY A 356 5.60 -16.96 -13.75
CA GLY A 356 6.53 -17.99 -14.25
C GLY A 356 7.82 -17.45 -14.88
N HIS A 357 8.06 -16.13 -14.81
CA HIS A 357 9.30 -15.51 -15.28
C HIS A 357 10.36 -15.47 -14.18
N GLU A 358 11.61 -15.27 -14.58
CA GLU A 358 12.66 -14.91 -13.63
C GLU A 358 12.42 -13.50 -13.04
N ALA A 359 12.87 -13.26 -11.81
CA ALA A 359 12.64 -12.02 -11.08
C ALA A 359 13.09 -10.76 -11.86
N ASN A 360 14.22 -10.86 -12.58
CA ASN A 360 14.81 -9.76 -13.33
C ASN A 360 14.55 -9.86 -14.83
N ALA A 361 13.67 -10.77 -15.28
CA ALA A 361 13.35 -10.91 -16.70
C ALA A 361 12.82 -9.58 -17.28
N SER A 362 13.27 -9.24 -18.49
CA SER A 362 12.62 -8.19 -19.27
C SER A 362 11.34 -8.77 -19.86
N VAL A 363 10.19 -8.29 -19.39
CA VAL A 363 8.87 -8.75 -19.83
C VAL A 363 8.14 -7.54 -20.38
N VAL A 364 7.78 -7.60 -21.66
CA VAL A 364 7.11 -6.52 -22.38
C VAL A 364 5.63 -6.85 -22.51
N LEU A 365 4.75 -5.90 -22.18
CA LEU A 365 3.33 -6.02 -22.52
C LEU A 365 3.16 -5.87 -24.02
N GLN A 366 2.50 -6.84 -24.62
CA GLN A 366 2.06 -6.73 -26.00
C GLN A 366 0.88 -5.79 -26.08
N ASN A 367 0.90 -4.98 -27.12
CA ASN A 367 -0.14 -4.03 -27.45
C ASN A 367 -0.39 -4.08 -28.96
N LEU A 368 -1.21 -3.16 -29.47
CA LEU A 368 -1.60 -3.12 -30.88
C LEU A 368 -0.65 -2.27 -31.74
N ALA A 369 0.43 -1.71 -31.18
CA ALA A 369 1.38 -0.85 -31.90
C ALA A 369 2.11 -1.52 -33.08
N PRO A 370 2.40 -2.84 -33.08
CA PRO A 370 3.05 -3.49 -34.22
C PRO A 370 2.22 -3.47 -35.52
N PHE A 371 0.90 -3.27 -35.43
CA PHE A 371 0.01 -3.27 -36.58
C PHE A 371 0.00 -1.92 -37.33
N ASP A 372 -0.09 -1.99 -38.65
CA ASP A 372 -0.31 -0.83 -39.51
C ASP A 372 -1.65 -0.13 -39.20
N SER A 373 -1.82 1.11 -39.66
CA SER A 373 -3.01 1.91 -39.38
C SER A 373 -4.31 1.29 -39.90
N GLN A 374 -4.27 0.63 -41.05
CA GLN A 374 -5.45 -0.02 -41.63
C GLN A 374 -5.86 -1.23 -40.79
N THR A 375 -4.90 -2.07 -40.40
CA THR A 375 -5.15 -3.21 -39.53
C THR A 375 -5.64 -2.78 -38.15
N ARG A 376 -5.03 -1.73 -37.56
CA ARG A 376 -5.49 -1.17 -36.28
C ARG A 376 -6.92 -0.66 -36.33
N ALA A 377 -7.36 -0.04 -37.43
CA ALA A 377 -8.76 0.40 -37.58
C ALA A 377 -9.75 -0.79 -37.55
N ARG A 378 -9.35 -1.93 -38.12
CA ARG A 378 -10.16 -3.16 -38.11
C ARG A 378 -10.18 -3.80 -36.73
N ILE A 379 -9.02 -3.88 -36.07
CA ILE A 379 -8.93 -4.36 -34.69
C ILE A 379 -9.75 -3.46 -33.76
N ALA A 380 -9.77 -2.14 -33.96
CA ALA A 380 -10.60 -1.21 -33.18
C ALA A 380 -12.10 -1.45 -33.39
N SER A 381 -12.53 -1.85 -34.59
CA SER A 381 -13.91 -2.26 -34.83
C SER A 381 -14.27 -3.51 -34.03
N PHE A 382 -13.39 -4.53 -34.06
CA PHE A 382 -13.51 -5.75 -33.27
C PHE A 382 -13.50 -5.49 -31.75
N GLN A 383 -12.55 -4.70 -31.26
CA GLN A 383 -12.38 -4.35 -29.86
C GLN A 383 -13.64 -3.71 -29.25
N ARG A 384 -14.31 -2.83 -30.02
CA ARG A 384 -15.56 -2.19 -29.58
C ARG A 384 -16.69 -3.19 -29.34
N GLN A 385 -16.79 -4.24 -30.16
CA GLN A 385 -17.77 -5.31 -29.94
C GLN A 385 -17.36 -6.19 -28.76
N LEU A 386 -16.08 -6.57 -28.74
CA LEU A 386 -15.50 -7.46 -27.72
C LEU A 386 -15.70 -6.91 -26.30
N PHE A 387 -15.50 -5.61 -26.10
CA PHE A 387 -15.60 -4.92 -24.82
C PHE A 387 -16.86 -4.03 -24.73
N SER A 388 -17.94 -4.38 -25.42
CA SER A 388 -19.19 -3.58 -25.46
C SER A 388 -19.80 -3.26 -24.08
N THR A 389 -19.55 -4.09 -23.06
CA THR A 389 -20.00 -3.88 -21.67
C THR A 389 -19.05 -3.02 -20.82
N CYS A 390 -17.91 -2.60 -21.38
CA CYS A 390 -16.92 -1.79 -20.68
C CYS A 390 -16.13 -0.81 -21.58
N HIS A 391 -16.68 -0.44 -22.72
CA HIS A 391 -16.12 0.53 -23.66
C HIS A 391 -17.21 1.50 -24.13
N GLY A 392 -16.91 2.80 -24.16
CA GLY A 392 -17.79 3.83 -24.73
C GLY A 392 -19.12 4.03 -23.99
N LEU A 393 -19.23 3.57 -22.73
CA LEU A 393 -20.45 3.70 -21.94
C LEU A 393 -20.59 5.10 -21.32
N GLN A 394 -21.83 5.56 -21.13
CA GLN A 394 -22.12 6.84 -20.47
C GLN A 394 -21.58 6.90 -19.03
N THR A 395 -21.69 5.79 -18.29
CA THR A 395 -21.18 5.68 -16.93
C THR A 395 -19.68 5.38 -16.95
N ALA A 396 -18.86 6.42 -16.73
CA ALA A 396 -17.40 6.32 -16.77
C ALA A 396 -16.81 5.19 -15.91
N GLN A 397 -17.43 4.87 -14.77
CA GLN A 397 -16.96 3.82 -13.86
C GLN A 397 -17.05 2.40 -14.45
N ASN A 398 -17.91 2.20 -15.45
CA ASN A 398 -18.06 0.91 -16.12
C ASN A 398 -17.05 0.72 -17.25
N ASN A 399 -16.30 1.76 -17.61
CA ASN A 399 -15.34 1.72 -18.70
C ASN A 399 -13.92 1.38 -18.24
N ILE A 400 -13.17 0.74 -19.12
CA ILE A 400 -11.73 0.51 -18.99
C ILE A 400 -10.97 1.55 -19.79
N ASN A 401 -9.78 1.93 -19.33
CA ASN A 401 -8.87 2.80 -20.06
C ASN A 401 -8.50 2.21 -21.44
N GLU A 402 -8.47 3.03 -22.49
CA GLU A 402 -8.19 2.59 -23.87
C GLU A 402 -6.87 1.83 -24.03
N VAL A 403 -5.79 2.29 -23.38
CA VAL A 403 -4.48 1.61 -23.45
C VAL A 403 -4.56 0.23 -22.81
N VAL A 404 -5.33 0.09 -21.72
CA VAL A 404 -5.57 -1.20 -21.08
C VAL A 404 -6.39 -2.10 -22.00
N GLN A 405 -7.40 -1.56 -22.67
CA GLN A 405 -8.17 -2.31 -23.66
C GLN A 405 -7.29 -2.81 -24.81
N ASP A 406 -6.34 -2.02 -25.30
CA ASP A 406 -5.41 -2.45 -26.35
C ASP A 406 -4.56 -3.65 -25.91
N VAL A 407 -4.01 -3.61 -24.70
CA VAL A 407 -3.22 -4.73 -24.15
C VAL A 407 -4.09 -5.97 -23.94
N LEU A 408 -5.30 -5.83 -23.39
CA LEU A 408 -6.21 -6.95 -23.19
C LEU A 408 -6.70 -7.52 -24.53
N THR A 409 -6.92 -6.67 -25.54
CA THR A 409 -7.28 -7.07 -26.91
C THR A 409 -6.15 -7.85 -27.54
N ALA A 410 -4.92 -7.34 -27.49
CA ALA A 410 -3.73 -8.04 -27.98
C ALA A 410 -3.58 -9.41 -27.29
N THR A 411 -3.84 -9.47 -25.98
CA THR A 411 -3.80 -10.70 -25.20
C THR A 411 -4.85 -11.72 -25.67
N VAL A 412 -6.11 -11.30 -25.86
CA VAL A 412 -7.18 -12.18 -26.35
C VAL A 412 -6.89 -12.66 -27.78
N VAL A 413 -6.50 -11.76 -28.69
CA VAL A 413 -6.19 -12.09 -30.09
C VAL A 413 -5.02 -13.07 -30.17
N ARG A 414 -3.93 -12.83 -29.42
CA ARG A 414 -2.78 -13.73 -29.38
C ARG A 414 -3.15 -15.13 -28.91
N HIS A 415 -3.97 -15.24 -27.86
CA HIS A 415 -4.28 -16.52 -27.24
C HIS A 415 -5.53 -17.21 -27.80
N TYR A 416 -6.27 -16.57 -28.71
CA TYR A 416 -7.48 -17.13 -29.31
C TYR A 416 -7.30 -18.54 -29.90
N PRO A 417 -6.25 -18.86 -30.69
CA PRO A 417 -6.09 -20.21 -31.23
C PRO A 417 -5.97 -21.27 -30.14
N LEU A 418 -5.19 -21.00 -29.08
CA LEU A 418 -5.01 -21.92 -27.97
C LEU A 418 -6.29 -22.09 -27.14
N LEU A 419 -7.06 -21.03 -26.93
CA LEU A 419 -8.36 -21.13 -26.28
C LEU A 419 -9.35 -21.94 -27.11
N LYS A 420 -9.31 -21.80 -28.43
CA LYS A 420 -10.15 -22.57 -29.36
C LYS A 420 -9.78 -24.05 -29.38
N ASP A 421 -8.49 -24.36 -29.28
CA ASP A 421 -8.01 -25.74 -29.16
C ASP A 421 -8.42 -26.37 -27.82
N LEU A 422 -8.49 -25.59 -26.74
CA LEU A 422 -8.96 -26.06 -25.42
C LEU A 422 -10.45 -26.43 -25.45
N ASN A 423 -11.29 -25.53 -25.96
CA ASN A 423 -12.72 -25.80 -26.18
C ASN A 423 -13.31 -24.79 -27.18
N GLY A 424 -13.42 -25.19 -28.45
CA GLY A 424 -13.99 -24.36 -29.51
C GLY A 424 -15.47 -24.03 -29.35
N GLU A 425 -16.21 -24.81 -28.55
CA GLU A 425 -17.63 -24.59 -28.28
C GLU A 425 -17.89 -23.70 -27.05
N ALA A 426 -16.83 -23.31 -26.34
CA ALA A 426 -16.94 -22.53 -25.11
C ALA A 426 -17.59 -21.15 -25.37
N PRO A 427 -18.37 -20.62 -24.40
CA PRO A 427 -19.06 -19.34 -24.58
C PRO A 427 -18.17 -18.17 -24.98
N ALA A 428 -16.94 -18.07 -24.45
CA ALA A 428 -16.02 -17.00 -24.81
C ALA A 428 -15.52 -17.10 -26.26
N ILE A 429 -15.32 -18.32 -26.79
CA ILE A 429 -14.93 -18.51 -28.19
C ILE A 429 -16.06 -18.08 -29.11
N LYS A 430 -17.29 -18.51 -28.82
CA LYS A 430 -18.48 -18.09 -29.57
C LYS A 430 -18.69 -16.58 -29.53
N TRP A 431 -18.43 -15.96 -28.37
CA TRP A 431 -18.48 -14.51 -28.23
C TRP A 431 -17.44 -13.82 -29.11
N ILE A 432 -16.16 -14.23 -29.02
CA ILE A 432 -15.07 -13.67 -29.84
C ILE A 432 -15.38 -13.78 -31.34
N GLU A 433 -15.86 -14.95 -31.80
CA GLU A 433 -16.18 -15.18 -33.22
C GLU A 433 -17.40 -14.38 -33.69
N THR A 434 -18.39 -14.20 -32.82
CA THR A 434 -19.52 -13.30 -33.06
C THR A 434 -19.02 -11.87 -33.23
N CYS A 435 -18.17 -11.37 -32.32
CA CYS A 435 -17.60 -10.03 -32.39
C CYS A 435 -16.76 -9.82 -33.66
N VAL A 436 -16.01 -10.83 -34.11
CA VAL A 436 -15.27 -10.79 -35.39
C VAL A 436 -16.25 -10.57 -36.55
N SER A 437 -17.33 -11.34 -36.58
CA SER A 437 -18.34 -11.29 -37.64
C SER A 437 -19.08 -9.95 -37.65
N GLU A 438 -19.49 -9.46 -36.48
CA GLU A 438 -20.16 -8.15 -36.32
C GLU A 438 -19.26 -6.97 -36.65
N ALA A 439 -17.95 -7.11 -36.45
CA ALA A 439 -16.97 -6.10 -36.83
C ALA A 439 -16.64 -6.11 -38.35
N GLY A 440 -17.27 -6.99 -39.13
CA GLY A 440 -16.98 -7.16 -40.56
C GLY A 440 -15.60 -7.75 -40.83
N CYS A 441 -15.08 -8.53 -39.89
CA CYS A 441 -13.81 -9.23 -40.01
C CYS A 441 -14.07 -10.74 -40.18
N SER A 442 -13.04 -11.46 -40.62
CA SER A 442 -13.06 -12.91 -40.80
C SER A 442 -12.22 -13.61 -39.73
N LEU A 443 -12.53 -14.87 -39.45
CA LEU A 443 -11.68 -15.69 -38.56
C LEU A 443 -10.24 -15.82 -39.10
N ALA A 444 -10.06 -15.84 -40.42
CA ALA A 444 -8.73 -15.87 -41.03
C ALA A 444 -7.90 -14.64 -40.66
N GLU A 445 -8.53 -13.47 -40.57
CA GLU A 445 -7.88 -12.24 -40.13
C GLU A 445 -7.55 -12.27 -38.65
N LEU A 446 -8.46 -12.77 -37.80
CA LEU A 446 -8.18 -12.96 -36.38
C LEU A 446 -6.97 -13.89 -36.16
N ILE A 447 -6.88 -14.99 -36.90
CA ILE A 447 -5.74 -15.93 -36.85
C ILE A 447 -4.46 -15.27 -37.40
N ALA A 448 -4.55 -14.46 -38.45
CA ALA A 448 -3.42 -13.71 -38.98
C ALA A 448 -2.89 -12.69 -37.95
N TRP A 449 -3.77 -11.96 -37.27
CA TRP A 449 -3.41 -11.04 -36.18
C TRP A 449 -2.76 -11.79 -35.02
N SER A 450 -3.32 -12.94 -34.63
CA SER A 450 -2.74 -13.81 -33.60
C SER A 450 -1.32 -14.26 -33.95
N SER A 451 -1.13 -14.70 -35.19
CA SER A 451 0.18 -15.15 -35.71
C SER A 451 1.19 -14.00 -35.73
N HIS A 452 0.77 -12.80 -36.12
CA HIS A 452 1.62 -11.61 -36.09
C HIS A 452 2.03 -11.25 -34.66
N LEU A 453 1.08 -11.24 -33.72
CA LEU A 453 1.36 -10.99 -32.30
C LEU A 453 2.24 -12.07 -31.66
N ALA A 454 2.23 -13.30 -32.20
CA ALA A 454 3.05 -14.40 -31.71
C ALA A 454 4.53 -14.27 -32.12
N GLN A 455 4.86 -13.50 -33.15
CA GLN A 455 6.24 -13.32 -33.60
C GLN A 455 7.05 -12.52 -32.57
N PRO A 456 8.28 -12.95 -32.24
CA PRO A 456 9.17 -12.14 -31.40
C PRO A 456 9.51 -10.84 -32.14
N GLU A 457 9.41 -9.70 -31.46
CA GLU A 457 9.89 -8.42 -32.00
C GLU A 457 11.39 -8.54 -32.30
N PHE A 458 11.76 -8.46 -33.58
CA PHE A 458 13.16 -8.26 -33.95
C PHE A 458 13.51 -6.80 -33.62
N PRO A 459 14.63 -6.53 -32.93
CA PRO A 459 15.11 -5.16 -32.80
C PRO A 459 15.40 -4.64 -34.20
N TYR A 460 14.60 -3.70 -34.69
CA TYR A 460 14.87 -3.03 -35.94
C TYR A 460 16.11 -2.15 -35.76
N ASP A 461 17.21 -2.49 -36.45
CA ASP A 461 18.35 -1.61 -36.63
C ASP A 461 17.87 -0.32 -37.32
N GLU A 462 18.25 0.83 -36.77
CA GLU A 462 18.08 2.15 -37.40
C GLU A 462 18.90 2.22 -38.71
N HIS A 463 18.37 1.65 -39.78
CA HIS A 463 18.90 1.87 -41.12
C HIS A 463 18.51 3.26 -41.61
N LYS A 464 19.51 4.14 -41.59
CA LYS A 464 19.58 5.43 -42.29
C LYS A 464 18.95 5.35 -43.68
N SER A 465 17.75 5.90 -43.81
CA SER A 465 17.17 6.24 -45.12
C SER A 465 17.84 7.50 -45.65
N SER A 466 18.67 7.33 -46.67
CA SER A 466 19.23 8.36 -47.52
C SER A 466 18.12 9.26 -48.12
N SER A 467 18.16 10.55 -47.77
CA SER A 467 17.30 11.58 -48.34
C SER A 467 17.79 11.97 -49.75
N THR A 468 16.94 11.77 -50.75
CA THR A 468 17.06 12.41 -52.07
C THR A 468 16.40 13.78 -52.01
N GLN A 469 17.17 14.82 -52.32
CA GLN A 469 16.76 16.22 -52.32
C GLN A 469 15.66 16.52 -53.36
N GLN A 470 14.65 17.29 -52.95
CA GLN A 470 13.85 18.17 -53.80
C GLN A 470 13.51 19.48 -53.07
N PRO A 471 13.25 20.59 -53.79
CA PRO A 471 13.83 21.89 -53.44
C PRO A 471 13.01 22.77 -52.49
N LEU A 472 13.77 23.61 -51.79
CA LEU A 472 13.40 24.69 -50.86
C LEU A 472 12.11 25.45 -51.21
N GLN A 473 11.14 25.40 -50.30
CA GLN A 473 10.22 26.50 -50.04
C GLN A 473 10.55 27.13 -48.69
N GLN A 474 10.58 28.46 -48.66
CA GLN A 474 10.97 29.29 -47.52
C GLN A 474 10.01 29.11 -46.32
N PRO A 475 10.48 29.29 -45.08
CA PRO A 475 9.67 29.04 -43.89
C PRO A 475 8.65 30.16 -43.70
N LEU A 476 7.36 29.82 -43.69
CA LEU A 476 6.35 30.65 -43.04
C LEU A 476 6.60 30.65 -41.52
N PRO A 477 6.32 31.75 -40.81
CA PRO A 477 6.46 31.79 -39.36
C PRO A 477 5.54 30.74 -38.72
N PRO A 478 6.03 30.00 -37.71
CA PRO A 478 5.24 28.94 -37.08
C PRO A 478 3.99 29.53 -36.44
N SER A 479 2.83 28.94 -36.75
CA SER A 479 1.57 29.18 -36.06
C SER A 479 1.79 29.11 -34.54
N ALA A 480 1.09 29.96 -33.79
CA ALA A 480 1.13 29.96 -32.32
C ALA A 480 0.86 28.57 -31.73
N GLU A 481 0.04 27.75 -32.40
CA GLU A 481 -0.23 26.36 -32.01
C GLU A 481 1.00 25.46 -32.16
N GLN A 482 1.79 25.63 -33.22
CA GLN A 482 3.02 24.86 -33.43
C GLN A 482 4.10 25.23 -32.41
N GLN A 483 4.16 26.50 -32.00
CA GLN A 483 5.05 26.95 -30.93
C GLN A 483 4.63 26.37 -29.56
N ILE A 484 3.32 26.30 -29.30
CA ILE A 484 2.79 25.67 -28.08
C ILE A 484 3.08 24.16 -28.07
N ILE A 485 2.87 23.46 -29.18
CA ILE A 485 3.17 22.02 -29.30
C ILE A 485 4.67 21.76 -29.10
N ASN A 486 5.53 22.57 -29.72
CA ASN A 486 6.99 22.43 -29.56
C ASN A 486 7.45 22.77 -28.13
N HIS A 487 6.84 23.77 -27.48
CA HIS A 487 7.11 24.09 -26.08
C HIS A 487 6.64 22.97 -25.14
N GLN A 488 5.45 22.42 -25.36
CA GLN A 488 4.92 21.29 -24.58
C GLN A 488 5.79 20.04 -24.76
N ALA A 489 6.22 19.73 -25.99
CA ALA A 489 7.13 18.61 -26.26
C ALA A 489 8.49 18.83 -25.57
N ALA A 490 9.04 20.04 -25.58
CA ALA A 490 10.28 20.37 -24.87
C ALA A 490 10.13 20.23 -23.34
N VAL A 491 8.99 20.65 -22.78
CA VAL A 491 8.70 20.51 -21.34
C VAL A 491 8.52 19.03 -20.96
N ILE A 492 7.84 18.23 -21.77
CA ILE A 492 7.69 16.78 -21.56
C ILE A 492 9.04 16.08 -21.61
N ASN A 493 9.88 16.39 -22.61
CA ASN A 493 11.23 15.83 -22.69
C ASN A 493 12.09 16.22 -21.48
N HIS A 494 11.97 17.46 -20.99
CA HIS A 494 12.65 17.90 -19.78
C HIS A 494 12.20 17.12 -18.53
N PHE A 495 10.90 16.82 -18.41
CA PHE A 495 10.40 15.98 -17.32
C PHE A 495 10.86 14.52 -17.44
N ILE A 496 10.87 13.95 -18.65
CA ILE A 496 11.38 12.58 -18.88
C ILE A 496 12.86 12.49 -18.51
N GLU A 497 13.68 13.47 -18.91
CA GLU A 497 15.10 13.53 -18.52
C GLU A 497 15.28 13.70 -17.01
N HIS A 498 14.46 14.52 -16.37
CA HIS A 498 14.50 14.70 -14.92
C HIS A 498 14.11 13.44 -14.15
N VAL A 499 13.10 12.70 -14.61
CA VAL A 499 12.70 11.41 -14.02
C VAL A 499 13.80 10.37 -14.21
N LYS A 500 14.37 10.24 -15.42
CA LYS A 500 15.52 9.34 -15.67
C LYS A 500 16.73 9.67 -14.80
N LEU A 501 17.01 10.97 -14.59
CA LEU A 501 18.10 11.42 -13.71
C LEU A 501 17.80 11.16 -12.23
N GLN A 502 16.54 11.25 -11.81
CA GLN A 502 16.11 10.87 -10.47
C GLN A 502 16.21 9.37 -10.25
N ASP A 503 15.79 8.55 -11.21
CA ASP A 503 15.92 7.09 -11.18
C ASP A 503 17.39 6.67 -11.12
N ALA A 504 18.25 7.22 -11.98
CA ALA A 504 19.69 6.97 -11.95
C ALA A 504 20.34 7.41 -10.63
N ARG A 505 19.87 8.52 -10.03
CA ARG A 505 20.29 8.95 -8.68
C ARG A 505 19.79 7.99 -7.60
N MET A 506 18.60 7.44 -7.75
CA MET A 506 18.02 6.44 -6.84
C MET A 506 18.79 5.13 -6.92
N ASP A 507 19.08 4.63 -8.12
CA ASP A 507 19.90 3.44 -8.36
C ASP A 507 21.34 3.63 -7.82
N ALA A 508 21.94 4.82 -8.01
CA ALA A 508 23.26 5.12 -7.45
C ALA A 508 23.24 5.21 -5.91
N LEU A 509 22.13 5.66 -5.32
CA LEU A 509 21.92 5.67 -3.87
C LEU A 509 21.70 4.25 -3.33
N GLU A 510 20.93 3.42 -4.02
CA GLU A 510 20.72 2.01 -3.71
C GLU A 510 22.04 1.22 -3.81
N ALA A 511 22.82 1.44 -4.87
CA ALA A 511 24.12 0.81 -5.06
C ALA A 511 25.12 1.21 -3.96
N LYS A 512 25.11 2.47 -3.52
CA LYS A 512 25.91 2.96 -2.37
C LYS A 512 25.43 2.41 -1.03
N LEU A 513 24.14 2.10 -0.90
CA LEU A 513 23.58 1.45 0.29
C LEU A 513 23.99 -0.03 0.37
N ASN A 514 24.25 -0.65 -0.79
CA ASN A 514 24.57 -2.06 -0.91
C ASN A 514 26.08 -2.40 -0.85
N ASN A 515 26.99 -1.41 -0.96
CA ASN A 515 28.45 -1.62 -0.88
C ASN A 515 29.16 -0.57 0.02
N PRO A 516 29.63 -0.91 1.24
CA PRO A 516 30.11 0.08 2.22
C PRO A 516 31.58 0.55 2.09
N THR A 517 32.32 0.26 1.01
CA THR A 517 33.80 0.27 1.09
C THR A 517 34.56 1.39 0.37
N GLN A 518 33.95 2.47 -0.13
CA GLN A 518 34.71 3.53 -0.84
C GLN A 518 34.37 4.97 -0.46
N ALA A 519 34.53 5.32 0.81
CA ALA A 519 34.59 6.73 1.20
C ALA A 519 35.67 6.98 2.27
N THR A 520 36.94 6.86 1.88
CA THR A 520 38.04 7.48 2.62
C THR A 520 39.26 7.59 1.71
N HIS A 521 39.48 8.79 1.15
CA HIS A 521 40.78 9.47 1.01
C HIS A 521 40.70 10.60 -0.04
N LYS A 522 40.78 11.86 0.41
CA LYS A 522 41.87 12.80 0.08
C LYS A 522 41.72 14.12 0.86
N GLN A 523 42.86 14.58 1.38
CA GLN A 523 43.12 15.67 2.34
C GLN A 523 43.50 17.00 1.64
N LYS A 524 43.25 18.14 2.35
CA LYS A 524 44.07 19.37 2.62
C LYS A 524 44.67 20.19 1.44
N GLU A 525 44.86 21.52 1.41
CA GLU A 525 44.82 22.73 2.30
C GLU A 525 44.97 24.02 1.38
N PRO A 526 45.26 25.29 1.80
CA PRO A 526 44.35 26.37 2.25
C PRO A 526 44.46 27.79 1.54
N ASP A 527 43.54 28.72 1.90
CA ASP A 527 43.49 30.22 1.88
C ASP A 527 43.76 31.05 0.59
N THR A 528 42.94 32.06 0.19
CA THR A 528 42.82 33.42 0.80
C THR A 528 41.57 34.23 0.31
N SER A 529 40.97 35.03 1.23
CA SER A 529 40.03 36.21 1.17
C SER A 529 39.43 36.70 -0.17
N THR A 530 38.14 37.09 -0.32
CA THR A 530 37.40 38.21 0.33
C THR A 530 35.84 38.10 0.16
N SER A 531 35.10 38.85 1.00
CA SER A 531 33.62 39.09 1.14
C SER A 531 32.77 39.14 -0.16
N ASP A 532 31.49 38.73 -0.24
CA ASP A 532 30.33 39.09 0.61
C ASP A 532 29.06 38.24 0.24
N VAL A 533 28.02 38.28 1.08
CA VAL A 533 26.66 37.65 0.97
C VAL A 533 26.54 36.15 1.34
N SER A 534 26.28 35.87 2.61
CA SER A 534 26.07 34.53 3.15
C SER A 534 24.67 33.95 2.82
N GLN A 535 24.59 33.13 1.77
CA GLN A 535 23.54 32.11 1.59
C GLN A 535 23.88 30.79 2.29
N ALA A 536 22.91 30.31 3.07
CA ALA A 536 22.54 28.92 3.35
C ALA A 536 23.61 27.80 3.23
N LYS A 537 24.19 27.42 4.38
CA LYS A 537 24.63 26.03 4.62
C LYS A 537 23.44 25.19 5.10
N LYS A 538 23.00 24.24 4.29
CA LYS A 538 22.02 23.20 4.66
C LYS A 538 22.59 22.32 5.78
N ARG A 539 22.30 22.68 7.03
CA ARG A 539 22.22 21.73 8.14
C ARG A 539 20.90 20.98 8.01
N GLN A 540 21.01 19.66 7.87
CA GLN A 540 19.92 18.70 7.83
C GLN A 540 19.06 18.86 9.10
N ARG A 541 17.85 19.43 8.95
CA ARG A 541 16.92 19.70 10.05
C ARG A 541 16.44 18.36 10.61
N ARG A 542 16.72 18.11 11.90
CA ARG A 542 15.80 17.34 12.77
C ARG A 542 14.39 17.83 12.47
N ALA A 543 13.42 16.92 12.32
CA ALA A 543 12.00 17.33 12.27
C ALA A 543 11.76 18.22 13.49
N ALA A 544 11.53 19.52 13.24
CA ALA A 544 11.37 20.50 14.29
C ALA A 544 10.17 20.06 15.13
N ALA A 545 10.30 20.12 16.46
CA ALA A 545 9.13 20.04 17.32
C ALA A 545 8.14 21.08 16.82
N THR A 546 6.95 20.66 16.37
CA THR A 546 5.92 21.61 15.96
C THR A 546 5.60 22.44 17.19
N HIS A 547 5.82 23.74 17.08
CA HIS A 547 5.45 24.69 18.12
C HIS A 547 3.92 24.73 18.26
N LEU A 548 3.43 25.08 19.45
CA LEU A 548 2.00 25.11 19.72
C LEU A 548 1.32 26.19 18.88
N HIS A 549 1.95 27.36 18.74
CA HIS A 549 1.48 28.46 17.89
C HIS A 549 1.38 28.04 16.41
N ALA A 550 2.27 27.16 15.93
CA ALA A 550 2.19 26.61 14.58
C ALA A 550 0.96 25.69 14.41
N THR A 551 0.53 25.02 15.48
CA THR A 551 -0.71 24.23 15.47
C THR A 551 -1.95 25.14 15.51
N SER A 552 -1.92 26.23 16.29
CA SER A 552 -2.95 27.27 16.27
C SER A 552 -3.05 27.96 14.91
N TYR A 553 -1.92 28.24 14.26
CA TYR A 553 -1.87 28.79 12.92
C TYR A 553 -2.45 27.83 11.88
N ALA A 554 -2.07 26.55 11.95
CA ALA A 554 -2.63 25.52 11.08
C ALA A 554 -4.15 25.39 11.27
N TRP A 555 -4.63 25.49 12.51
CA TRP A 555 -6.05 25.49 12.83
C TRP A 555 -6.76 26.65 12.14
N TYR A 556 -6.35 27.89 12.40
CA TYR A 556 -7.10 29.09 12.00
C TYR A 556 -6.82 29.67 10.62
N ALA A 557 -5.56 29.64 10.19
CA ALA A 557 -5.05 30.49 9.09
C ALA A 557 -4.51 29.70 7.89
N HIS A 558 -4.38 28.37 8.00
CA HIS A 558 -3.96 27.52 6.88
C HIS A 558 -5.12 27.29 5.90
N GLU A 559 -4.81 27.10 4.61
CA GLU A 559 -5.77 26.80 3.55
C GLU A 559 -5.49 25.41 2.96
N PRO A 560 -6.42 24.45 3.07
CA PRO A 560 -7.66 24.51 3.86
C PRO A 560 -7.39 24.57 5.37
N GLN A 561 -8.33 25.16 6.15
CA GLN A 561 -8.22 25.18 7.62
C GLN A 561 -8.14 23.75 8.14
N LEU A 562 -7.43 23.50 9.25
CA LEU A 562 -7.11 22.14 9.67
C LEU A 562 -8.35 21.26 9.92
N TRP A 563 -9.47 21.85 10.34
CA TRP A 563 -10.73 21.11 10.49
C TRP A 563 -11.34 20.69 9.14
N ARG A 564 -11.04 21.41 8.04
CA ARG A 564 -11.42 21.10 6.65
C ARG A 564 -10.37 20.31 5.87
N ALA A 565 -9.11 20.26 6.33
CA ALA A 565 -8.01 19.59 5.63
C ALA A 565 -8.19 18.06 5.52
N PRO A 566 -7.70 17.39 4.45
CA PRO A 566 -7.80 15.93 4.25
C PRO A 566 -6.76 15.16 5.08
N ILE A 567 -6.74 15.38 6.39
CA ILE A 567 -5.85 14.71 7.35
C ILE A 567 -6.61 13.70 8.21
N SER A 568 -5.89 12.79 8.87
CA SER A 568 -6.52 11.74 9.69
C SER A 568 -7.42 12.30 10.79
N ARG A 569 -8.50 11.58 11.12
CA ARG A 569 -9.43 11.95 12.21
C ARG A 569 -8.69 12.14 13.55
N GLN A 570 -7.67 11.33 13.80
CA GLN A 570 -6.83 11.43 14.99
C GLN A 570 -6.05 12.75 15.03
N GLN A 571 -5.41 13.13 13.92
CA GLN A 571 -4.68 14.40 13.85
C GLN A 571 -5.61 15.61 14.00
N LYS A 572 -6.81 15.57 13.40
CA LYS A 572 -7.82 16.62 13.61
C LYS A 572 -8.24 16.72 15.08
N SER A 573 -8.48 15.58 15.72
CA SER A 573 -8.90 15.51 17.14
C SER A 573 -7.79 15.99 18.08
N ASP A 574 -6.54 15.59 17.83
CA ASP A 574 -5.39 16.01 18.63
C ASP A 574 -5.10 17.52 18.47
N ALA A 575 -5.18 18.05 17.24
CA ALA A 575 -5.04 19.48 17.01
C ALA A 575 -6.20 20.28 17.62
N LYS A 576 -7.46 19.80 17.48
CA LYS A 576 -8.63 20.40 18.11
C LYS A 576 -8.45 20.52 19.62
N LEU A 577 -8.07 19.42 20.26
CA LEU A 577 -7.88 19.37 21.71
C LEU A 577 -6.69 20.22 22.15
N LEU A 578 -5.58 20.22 21.41
CA LEU A 578 -4.44 21.07 21.73
C LEU A 578 -4.81 22.56 21.65
N VAL A 579 -5.48 22.98 20.58
CA VAL A 579 -5.93 24.36 20.41
C VAL A 579 -6.93 24.76 21.49
N ALA A 580 -7.85 23.86 21.88
CA ALA A 580 -8.76 24.08 23.00
C ALA A 580 -8.01 24.32 24.32
N TYR A 581 -6.98 23.52 24.63
CA TYR A 581 -6.17 23.75 25.83
C TYR A 581 -5.36 25.05 25.74
N VAL A 582 -4.79 25.37 24.58
CA VAL A 582 -3.98 26.58 24.37
C VAL A 582 -4.80 27.84 24.63
N LYS A 583 -6.08 27.87 24.21
CA LYS A 583 -6.99 29.00 24.47
C LYS A 583 -7.21 29.30 25.95
N LEU A 584 -7.17 28.29 26.81
CA LEU A 584 -7.36 28.46 28.26
C LEU A 584 -6.29 29.36 28.91
N PHE A 585 -5.17 29.58 28.23
CA PHE A 585 -4.05 30.39 28.72
C PHE A 585 -4.09 31.84 28.24
N LEU A 586 -5.13 32.22 27.49
CA LEU A 586 -5.41 33.61 27.10
C LEU A 586 -6.31 34.25 28.17
N GLY A 587 -5.67 34.82 29.20
CA GLY A 587 -6.35 35.33 30.40
C GLY A 587 -7.37 36.44 30.13
N ASP A 588 -7.14 37.25 29.09
CA ASP A 588 -7.99 38.40 28.72
C ASP A 588 -8.90 38.11 27.52
N GLY A 589 -8.98 36.85 27.08
CA GLY A 589 -9.66 36.48 25.84
C GLY A 589 -8.81 36.71 24.58
N PHE A 590 -9.44 36.60 23.42
CA PHE A 590 -8.82 36.79 22.10
C PHE A 590 -9.86 37.14 21.04
N MET A 591 -9.50 38.03 20.10
CA MET A 591 -10.34 38.32 18.94
C MET A 591 -9.61 37.96 17.65
N LEU A 592 -10.16 37.02 16.90
CA LEU A 592 -9.62 36.58 15.62
C LEU A 592 -10.68 36.80 14.53
N ASN A 593 -10.57 37.90 13.80
CA ASN A 593 -11.51 38.23 12.73
C ASN A 593 -10.94 37.80 11.36
N PRO A 594 -11.56 36.85 10.64
CA PRO A 594 -11.05 36.37 9.35
C PRO A 594 -11.19 37.41 8.22
N THR A 595 -11.91 38.53 8.42
CA THR A 595 -12.12 39.55 7.39
C THR A 595 -11.06 40.65 7.36
N VAL A 596 -10.15 40.71 8.34
CA VAL A 596 -9.09 41.72 8.38
C VAL A 596 -7.81 41.23 7.68
N ALA A 597 -7.10 42.15 7.02
CA ALA A 597 -5.92 41.83 6.21
C ALA A 597 -4.75 41.24 7.01
N ASP A 598 -4.68 41.57 8.30
CA ASP A 598 -3.67 41.11 9.25
C ASP A 598 -4.08 39.85 10.03
N PHE A 599 -5.17 39.18 9.66
CA PHE A 599 -5.69 37.98 10.33
C PHE A 599 -4.61 36.91 10.60
N ARG A 600 -3.78 36.60 9.59
CA ARG A 600 -2.70 35.60 9.73
C ARG A 600 -1.64 36.03 10.76
N TYR A 601 -1.39 37.34 10.88
CA TYR A 601 -0.48 37.90 11.88
C TYR A 601 -1.10 37.84 13.28
N GLN A 602 -2.38 38.24 13.43
CA GLN A 602 -3.11 38.16 14.71
C GLN A 602 -3.19 36.72 15.24
N VAL A 603 -3.42 35.74 14.37
CA VAL A 603 -3.41 34.30 14.72
C VAL A 603 -2.03 33.88 15.23
N MET A 604 -0.96 34.33 14.58
CA MET A 604 0.42 33.99 14.95
C MET A 604 0.82 34.61 16.30
N GLU A 605 0.52 35.89 16.49
CA GLU A 605 0.79 36.65 17.72
C GLU A 605 0.03 36.06 18.91
N THR A 606 -1.28 35.85 18.75
CA THR A 606 -2.15 35.22 19.76
C THR A 606 -1.68 33.81 20.09
N GLY A 607 -1.32 33.01 19.08
CA GLY A 607 -0.79 31.66 19.27
C GLY A 607 0.54 31.65 20.03
N THR A 608 1.43 32.60 19.75
CA THR A 608 2.74 32.72 20.40
C THR A 608 2.60 33.13 21.87
N ARG A 609 1.71 34.09 22.15
CA ARG A 609 1.38 34.51 23.51
C ARG A 609 0.81 33.37 24.34
N ALA A 610 -0.12 32.61 23.76
CA ALA A 610 -0.71 31.45 24.42
C ALA A 610 0.32 30.32 24.65
N GLU A 611 1.20 30.05 23.68
CA GLU A 611 2.28 29.07 23.84
C GLU A 611 3.21 29.42 25.01
N HIS A 612 3.63 30.69 25.13
CA HIS A 612 4.47 31.13 26.24
C HIS A 612 3.80 30.86 27.60
N ALA A 613 2.51 31.17 27.72
CA ALA A 613 1.74 30.94 28.94
C ALA A 613 1.52 29.45 29.25
N VAL A 614 1.33 28.60 28.23
CA VAL A 614 1.24 27.15 28.39
C VAL A 614 2.57 26.57 28.89
N LEU A 615 3.68 26.98 28.28
CA LEU A 615 5.01 26.47 28.65
C LEU A 615 5.40 26.90 30.07
N ALA A 616 5.15 28.16 30.46
CA ALA A 616 5.38 28.62 31.82
C ALA A 616 4.56 27.83 32.87
N PHE A 617 3.31 27.48 32.53
CA PHE A 617 2.48 26.66 33.41
C PHE A 617 3.00 25.22 33.55
N LEU A 618 3.50 24.63 32.46
CA LEU A 618 4.11 23.30 32.50
C LEU A 618 5.42 23.30 33.29
N GLU A 619 6.25 24.34 33.15
CA GLU A 619 7.47 24.50 33.95
C GLU A 619 7.15 24.58 35.45
N GLY A 620 6.05 25.25 35.83
CA GLY A 620 5.54 25.25 37.22
C GLY A 620 5.01 23.90 37.73
N HIS A 621 4.94 22.87 36.88
CA HIS A 621 4.60 21.48 37.22
C HIS A 621 5.77 20.52 36.97
N ASP A 622 7.01 21.05 36.90
CA ASP A 622 8.24 20.29 36.61
C ASP A 622 8.24 19.57 35.26
N ILE A 623 7.52 20.12 34.26
CA ILE A 623 7.41 19.56 32.91
C ILE A 623 8.14 20.48 31.91
N SER A 624 9.26 20.00 31.34
CA SER A 624 10.07 20.73 30.35
C SER A 624 9.72 20.44 28.88
N SER A 625 8.61 19.75 28.63
CA SER A 625 8.16 19.36 27.28
C SER A 625 7.70 20.58 26.46
N ARG A 626 8.21 20.70 25.21
CA ARG A 626 7.90 21.86 24.33
C ARG A 626 7.19 21.52 23.01
N GLY A 627 7.16 20.26 22.60
CA GLY A 627 6.51 19.87 21.33
C GLY A 627 5.01 19.63 21.48
N SER A 628 4.21 20.05 20.49
CA SER A 628 2.74 19.94 20.47
C SER A 628 2.19 18.61 20.98
N GLY A 629 2.72 17.47 20.51
CA GLY A 629 2.25 16.15 20.93
C GLY A 629 2.58 15.79 22.38
N ALA A 630 3.78 16.18 22.86
CA ALA A 630 4.19 15.95 24.25
C ALA A 630 3.39 16.85 25.20
N VAL A 631 3.25 18.12 24.85
CA VAL A 631 2.47 19.10 25.62
C VAL A 631 1.01 18.68 25.70
N LEU A 632 0.39 18.25 24.59
CA LEU A 632 -0.98 17.72 24.60
C LEU A 632 -1.15 16.54 25.57
N LYS A 633 -0.16 15.63 25.63
CA LYS A 633 -0.20 14.50 26.57
C LYS A 633 -0.17 14.97 28.02
N HIS A 634 0.68 15.95 28.34
CA HIS A 634 0.78 16.51 29.69
C HIS A 634 -0.46 17.29 30.10
N LEU A 635 -0.99 18.15 29.20
CA LEU A 635 -2.22 18.91 29.44
C LEU A 635 -3.42 17.98 29.65
N ARG A 636 -3.52 16.86 28.92
CA ARG A 636 -4.55 15.82 29.18
C ARG A 636 -4.40 15.18 30.56
N ALA A 637 -3.18 14.98 31.05
CA ALA A 637 -2.95 14.41 32.38
C ALA A 637 -3.34 15.43 33.49
N LEU A 638 -2.93 16.68 33.33
CA LEU A 638 -3.26 17.77 34.26
C LEU A 638 -4.76 18.10 34.26
N HIS A 639 -5.42 18.01 33.10
CA HIS A 639 -6.86 18.14 33.00
C HIS A 639 -7.58 17.08 33.83
N ARG A 640 -7.23 15.79 33.66
CA ARG A 640 -7.81 14.68 34.44
C ARG A 640 -7.56 14.79 35.94
N ALA A 641 -6.45 15.45 36.32
CA ALA A 641 -6.13 15.73 37.72
C ALA A 641 -6.84 16.98 38.28
N GLY A 642 -7.69 17.65 37.50
CA GLY A 642 -8.42 18.87 37.89
C GLY A 642 -7.58 20.14 37.90
N ALA A 643 -6.28 20.09 37.57
CA ALA A 643 -5.35 21.23 37.64
C ALA A 643 -5.67 22.35 36.63
N LEU A 644 -6.55 22.09 35.66
CA LEU A 644 -7.01 23.08 34.67
C LEU A 644 -8.41 23.66 34.98
N ASN A 645 -9.11 23.18 36.01
CA ASN A 645 -10.52 23.55 36.28
C ASN A 645 -10.71 25.06 36.42
N ALA A 646 -9.83 25.77 37.15
CA ALA A 646 -9.92 27.22 37.31
C ALA A 646 -9.75 27.99 35.99
N ARG A 647 -8.98 27.44 35.03
CA ARG A 647 -8.81 28.04 33.69
C ARG A 647 -9.98 27.72 32.77
N ILE A 648 -10.53 26.50 32.88
CA ILE A 648 -11.76 26.12 32.17
C ILE A 648 -12.91 27.02 32.60
N GLN A 649 -13.13 27.18 33.91
CA GLN A 649 -14.17 28.06 34.45
C GLN A 649 -14.01 29.51 33.99
N ARG A 650 -12.78 30.05 33.99
CA ARG A 650 -12.51 31.40 33.47
C ARG A 650 -12.81 31.52 31.98
N HIS A 651 -12.42 30.52 31.19
CA HIS A 651 -12.68 30.52 29.75
C HIS A 651 -14.18 30.44 29.46
N GLU A 652 -14.94 29.63 30.20
CA GLU A 652 -16.41 29.56 30.14
C GLU A 652 -17.05 30.92 30.45
N GLN A 653 -16.53 31.66 31.44
CA GLN A 653 -16.99 33.02 31.76
C GLN A 653 -16.67 34.01 30.63
N LEU A 654 -15.47 33.94 30.03
CA LEU A 654 -15.08 34.81 28.93
C LEU A 654 -15.91 34.57 27.66
N LEU A 655 -16.37 33.33 27.42
CA LEU A 655 -17.27 33.02 26.29
C LEU A 655 -18.63 33.73 26.39
N GLN A 656 -19.03 34.20 27.59
CA GLN A 656 -20.26 34.98 27.82
C GLN A 656 -20.04 36.50 27.65
N THR A 657 -18.84 36.92 27.24
CA THR A 657 -18.46 38.32 27.06
C THR A 657 -17.96 38.56 25.63
N PRO A 658 -17.95 39.82 25.14
CA PRO A 658 -17.37 40.13 23.82
C PRO A 658 -15.84 39.99 23.77
N ALA A 659 -15.19 39.50 24.84
CA ALA A 659 -13.74 39.31 24.91
C ALA A 659 -13.23 38.13 24.05
N ILE A 660 -14.11 37.25 23.57
CA ILE A 660 -13.73 36.15 22.66
C ILE A 660 -14.47 36.26 21.33
N CYS A 661 -13.71 36.41 20.24
CA CYS A 661 -14.18 36.23 18.88
C CYS A 661 -13.40 35.08 18.23
N ASP A 662 -14.04 33.91 18.12
CA ASP A 662 -13.45 32.68 17.59
C ASP A 662 -14.08 32.30 16.24
N PRO A 663 -13.32 32.30 15.13
CA PRO A 663 -13.86 32.01 13.80
C PRO A 663 -13.96 30.50 13.50
N ALA A 664 -13.53 29.63 14.43
CA ALA A 664 -13.70 28.18 14.28
C ALA A 664 -15.17 27.77 14.49
N PRO A 665 -15.64 26.64 13.95
CA PRO A 665 -17.02 26.19 14.14
C PRO A 665 -17.40 26.02 15.62
N VAL A 666 -18.64 26.35 15.99
CA VAL A 666 -19.14 26.37 17.39
C VAL A 666 -18.86 25.06 18.13
N TYR A 667 -19.03 23.90 17.48
CA TYR A 667 -18.76 22.58 18.06
C TYR A 667 -17.27 22.33 18.43
N THR A 668 -16.38 23.26 18.09
CA THR A 668 -14.94 23.21 18.40
C THR A 668 -14.51 24.25 19.43
N GLN A 669 -15.39 25.20 19.80
CA GLN A 669 -15.05 26.33 20.66
C GLN A 669 -15.08 25.95 22.15
N ASN A 670 -16.09 25.21 22.59
CA ASN A 670 -16.21 24.76 23.98
C ASN A 670 -16.26 23.22 24.08
N VAL A 671 -15.09 22.58 24.19
CA VAL A 671 -14.95 21.10 24.17
C VAL A 671 -14.29 20.54 25.44
N LEU A 672 -14.03 21.38 26.43
CA LEU A 672 -13.37 21.01 27.69
C LEU A 672 -14.33 21.30 28.84
N GLU A 673 -14.52 20.33 29.72
CA GLU A 673 -15.43 20.43 30.87
C GLU A 673 -14.63 20.36 32.17
N GLN A 674 -15.12 21.01 33.23
CA GLN A 674 -14.48 20.91 34.54
C GLN A 674 -14.54 19.45 35.05
N VAL A 675 -13.42 18.96 35.56
CA VAL A 675 -13.38 17.62 36.19
C VAL A 675 -13.95 17.72 37.60
N LYS A 676 -15.07 17.04 37.85
CA LYS A 676 -15.63 16.89 39.20
C LYS A 676 -14.62 16.13 40.07
N GLN A 677 -14.21 16.73 41.18
CA GLN A 677 -13.35 16.07 42.17
C GLN A 677 -14.14 15.03 42.96
#